data_AF-A0A8C2X9V1-F1
#
_entry.id   AF-A0A8C2X9V1-F1
#
_cell.length_a   1.000
_cell.length_b   1.000
_cell.length_c   1.000
_cell.angle_alpha   90.00
_cell.angle_beta   90.00
_cell.angle_gamma   90.00
#
_symmetry.space_group_name_H-M   'P 1'
#
loop_
_entity.id
_entity.type
_entity.pdbx_description
1 polymer ?
#
loop_
_entity_poly.entity_id
_entity_poly.type
_entity_poly.pdbx_seq_one_letter_code
_entity_poly.pdbx_strand_id
1 'polypeptide(L)'
;MSGAGGGKRPSGGDSPPGPPEKKSKKEEKTTTTLIEPIRIAGVSSTEEMDMKVLQFKNKKLCERLEQRQTMEDELREKIEKLEKRQATDDTTLLIVNRYWSQLDENVHVLRKRIEPDAPVTSTSAPPAPPLPEPTPLEEDDASLPPAPLSDNAKGFLSTLEHSSEEELTLHLQDRMQFSKEAIVCLVCVFDRLHTCEDESQSDNINVNNTLLEENTRLRDLATLLQGRHHKMSMEYNELVDKVTSSETKVSEMETTVEDLQWDIEKLRNREQKLNKHLSEAMEQLKSGYSSSGSSGGLPGGQITLNIQKFESLNAELEHNQELANSRMAELEKLQVELQEAVRESEKLKMDLRNIPEDVVKETLEYKCLQSQFSLLYNESLGVKTQLDEARALLLTAKNAHLRQIEHMESDELSLQKKLRTEVIQLEDTLAQVRKEYEMLRIEFEQNLAANEQAGPINREMRHLISSLQNHNLQLKGDVQRYKRKLRETQMEINKLRCQSGDTGVQIGEETTSESIDVKKEENEDQEEEEERRKELERQRARERERETDRERERERERERQRSDELKRKDSDTLKMLRVELKKAQESQKEMKLLLDMYKSAPKEQRDKVQLMAAERKSKAEVDELRMRVRELEERERKESKKLADEDALRKIRVAEETIEHLQKKLAATKQEEEALLSEMDVTGQAFEDMQEQNSRLLQQLREKDDANFKLMSERIKSNQIYKLLKEEKEELADQVLTFKTQVDAQLLVVQKLEEKEGILQSTLAALEKELAVRTQALELNKRKAVEAAQLAEDLKVQLEHTQAKLKEIQVSVAENRTARERESSNLKRAQAETEAGETEEGGGGDQPVQGQEKSVFF
;
A
#
# COMPACT_ATOMS: atom_id res chain seq x y z
N MET A 1 -60.22 0.46 -41.97
CA MET A 1 -58.99 0.32 -42.77
C MET A 1 -58.12 -0.66 -41.99
N SER A 2 -58.17 -1.96 -42.23
CA SER A 2 -57.81 -2.70 -43.47
C SER A 2 -56.29 -2.71 -43.68
N GLY A 3 -55.56 -3.81 -43.47
CA GLY A 3 -55.96 -5.12 -42.90
C GLY A 3 -55.02 -6.26 -43.30
N ALA A 4 -54.98 -7.34 -42.50
CA ALA A 4 -54.24 -8.61 -42.70
C ALA A 4 -52.70 -8.53 -42.89
N GLY A 5 -51.89 -9.52 -42.51
CA GLY A 5 -52.18 -10.82 -41.87
C GLY A 5 -51.69 -11.99 -42.72
N GLY A 6 -50.83 -12.85 -42.16
CA GLY A 6 -50.38 -14.09 -42.79
C GLY A 6 -48.88 -14.38 -42.56
N GLY A 7 -48.57 -15.42 -41.80
CA GLY A 7 -47.21 -15.96 -41.66
C GLY A 7 -47.02 -17.23 -42.48
N LYS A 8 -45.76 -17.54 -42.86
CA LYS A 8 -45.37 -18.86 -43.39
C LYS A 8 -43.87 -19.16 -43.19
N ARG A 9 -43.61 -20.28 -42.52
CA ARG A 9 -42.45 -21.20 -42.64
C ARG A 9 -43.03 -22.56 -43.12
N PRO A 10 -42.26 -23.62 -43.45
CA PRO A 10 -40.82 -23.86 -43.22
C PRO A 10 -40.06 -24.38 -44.47
N SER A 11 -38.96 -25.11 -44.23
CA SER A 11 -37.99 -25.73 -45.16
C SER A 11 -37.01 -24.75 -45.84
N GLY A 12 -35.70 -25.07 -45.95
CA GLY A 12 -34.97 -26.18 -45.33
C GLY A 12 -33.55 -26.29 -45.90
N GLY A 13 -32.56 -26.67 -45.08
CA GLY A 13 -31.17 -26.86 -45.52
C GLY A 13 -30.13 -26.51 -44.45
N ASP A 14 -29.50 -27.52 -43.89
CA ASP A 14 -28.44 -27.39 -42.88
C ASP A 14 -27.07 -27.13 -43.51
N SER A 15 -26.33 -26.16 -42.96
CA SER A 15 -24.87 -26.22 -42.73
C SER A 15 -24.39 -24.96 -42.00
N PRO A 16 -23.52 -25.05 -40.98
CA PRO A 16 -23.01 -23.88 -40.27
C PRO A 16 -21.93 -23.14 -41.07
N PRO A 17 -21.85 -21.79 -40.98
CA PRO A 17 -20.71 -21.05 -41.53
C PRO A 17 -19.45 -21.32 -40.70
N GLY A 18 -18.34 -21.61 -41.39
CA GLY A 18 -17.04 -21.83 -40.75
C GLY A 18 -16.46 -20.57 -40.09
N PRO A 19 -15.44 -20.71 -39.22
CA PRO A 19 -14.81 -19.59 -38.54
C PRO A 19 -14.14 -18.63 -39.53
N PRO A 20 -14.15 -17.31 -39.28
CA PRO A 20 -13.59 -16.33 -40.20
C PRO A 20 -12.07 -16.48 -40.32
N GLU A 21 -11.59 -16.64 -41.55
CA GLU A 21 -10.16 -16.79 -41.83
C GLU A 21 -9.34 -15.61 -41.32
N LYS A 22 -8.14 -15.90 -40.79
CA LYS A 22 -7.15 -14.89 -40.40
C LYS A 22 -6.74 -14.09 -41.64
N LYS A 23 -7.36 -12.93 -41.87
CA LYS A 23 -6.84 -11.94 -42.83
C LYS A 23 -5.41 -11.58 -42.42
N SER A 24 -4.46 -12.00 -43.24
CA SER A 24 -3.03 -11.70 -43.11
C SER A 24 -2.83 -10.21 -42.84
N LYS A 25 -1.99 -9.87 -41.87
CA LYS A 25 -1.56 -8.47 -41.64
C LYS A 25 -1.02 -7.91 -42.95
N LYS A 26 -1.80 -7.00 -43.55
CA LYS A 26 -1.38 -6.24 -44.71
C LYS A 26 -0.24 -5.34 -44.24
N GLU A 27 0.90 -5.38 -44.92
CA GLU A 27 2.07 -4.59 -44.55
C GLU A 27 1.67 -3.12 -44.41
N GLU A 28 1.78 -2.57 -43.19
CA GLU A 28 1.64 -1.15 -42.98
C GLU A 28 2.85 -0.46 -43.61
N LYS A 29 2.63 0.02 -44.83
CA LYS A 29 3.57 0.87 -45.55
C LYS A 29 4.00 1.98 -44.61
N THR A 30 5.30 2.08 -44.38
CA THR A 30 5.93 3.13 -43.59
C THR A 30 5.36 4.48 -44.00
N THR A 31 4.58 5.09 -43.10
CA THR A 31 3.99 6.41 -43.28
C THR A 31 5.11 7.43 -43.26
N THR A 32 5.68 7.68 -44.44
CA THR A 32 6.65 8.74 -44.67
C THR A 32 5.94 10.08 -44.45
N THR A 33 5.94 10.53 -43.19
CA THR A 33 5.38 11.82 -42.79
C THR A 33 6.15 12.91 -43.52
N LEU A 34 5.49 13.48 -44.53
CA LEU A 34 5.99 14.63 -45.29
C LEU A 34 6.14 15.80 -44.32
N ILE A 35 7.37 16.04 -43.88
CA ILE A 35 7.73 17.18 -43.06
C ILE A 35 7.54 18.42 -43.94
N GLU A 36 6.62 19.32 -43.58
CA GLU A 36 6.51 20.60 -44.27
C GLU A 36 7.86 21.35 -44.19
N PRO A 37 8.34 21.95 -45.30
CA PRO A 37 9.63 22.64 -45.30
C PRO A 37 9.54 23.96 -44.52
N ILE A 38 9.82 23.86 -43.21
CA ILE A 38 9.93 25.01 -42.31
C ILE A 38 10.97 25.97 -42.89
N ARG A 39 10.52 27.15 -43.34
CA ARG A 39 11.40 28.18 -43.88
C ARG A 39 12.29 28.72 -42.76
N ILE A 40 13.58 28.41 -42.82
CA ILE A 40 14.59 29.05 -41.98
C ILE A 40 14.62 30.54 -42.38
N ALA A 41 14.09 31.40 -41.52
CA ALA A 41 14.21 32.85 -41.67
C ALA A 41 15.69 33.26 -41.65
N GLY A 42 15.99 34.39 -42.31
CA GLY A 42 17.34 34.88 -42.58
C GLY A 42 18.31 34.74 -41.42
N VAL A 43 19.56 34.40 -41.75
CA VAL A 43 20.58 34.01 -40.77
C VAL A 43 21.75 34.99 -40.85
N SER A 44 22.11 35.58 -39.72
CA SER A 44 23.05 36.71 -39.62
C SER A 44 24.52 36.26 -39.54
N SER A 45 24.75 35.06 -39.01
CA SER A 45 26.06 34.45 -38.77
C SER A 45 26.01 32.94 -39.05
N THR A 46 27.15 32.35 -39.41
CA THR A 46 27.28 30.88 -39.52
C THR A 46 26.89 30.18 -38.22
N GLU A 47 27.24 30.77 -37.07
CA GLU A 47 26.95 30.23 -35.73
C GLU A 47 25.43 30.15 -35.46
N GLU A 48 24.66 31.14 -35.91
CA GLU A 48 23.20 31.07 -35.85
C GLU A 48 22.64 29.95 -36.75
N MET A 49 23.30 29.65 -37.87
CA MET A 49 22.89 28.55 -38.75
C MET A 49 23.15 27.21 -38.09
N ASP A 50 24.36 27.00 -37.55
CA ASP A 50 24.73 25.77 -36.86
C ASP A 50 23.89 25.56 -35.60
N MET A 51 23.59 26.60 -34.83
CA MET A 51 22.65 26.52 -33.70
C MET A 51 21.23 26.12 -34.13
N LYS A 52 20.68 26.71 -35.20
CA LYS A 52 19.37 26.31 -35.76
C LYS A 52 19.40 24.86 -36.28
N VAL A 53 20.50 24.42 -36.90
CA VAL A 53 20.70 23.04 -37.36
C VAL A 53 20.84 22.05 -36.21
N LEU A 54 21.54 22.40 -35.12
CA LEU A 54 21.64 21.59 -33.91
C LEU A 54 20.29 21.47 -33.19
N GLN A 55 19.52 22.56 -33.07
CA GLN A 55 18.15 22.53 -32.55
C GLN A 55 17.25 21.61 -33.39
N PHE A 56 17.33 21.67 -34.73
CA PHE A 56 16.56 20.78 -35.61
C PHE A 56 17.00 19.31 -35.48
N LYS A 57 18.31 19.04 -35.42
CA LYS A 57 18.86 17.68 -35.19
C LYS A 57 18.39 17.12 -33.84
N ASN A 58 18.47 17.90 -32.77
CA ASN A 58 17.99 17.50 -31.45
C ASN A 58 16.49 17.24 -31.45
N LYS A 59 15.66 18.11 -32.06
CA LYS A 59 14.22 17.85 -32.20
C LYS A 59 13.94 16.54 -32.96
N LYS A 60 14.66 16.26 -34.05
CA LYS A 60 14.54 14.98 -34.79
C LYS A 60 15.10 13.76 -34.05
N LEU A 61 15.93 13.96 -33.01
CA LEU A 61 16.32 12.90 -32.07
C LEU A 61 15.24 12.68 -30.99
N CYS A 62 14.63 13.74 -30.45
CA CYS A 62 13.48 13.63 -29.54
C CYS A 62 12.31 12.88 -30.20
N GLU A 63 11.88 13.30 -31.39
CA GLU A 63 10.81 12.63 -32.16
C GLU A 63 11.12 11.13 -32.42
N ARG A 64 12.40 10.76 -32.55
CA ARG A 64 12.84 9.36 -32.72
C ARG A 64 12.93 8.58 -31.40
N LEU A 65 13.20 9.26 -30.29
CA LEU A 65 13.16 8.68 -28.95
C LEU A 65 11.71 8.44 -28.51
N GLU A 66 10.82 9.40 -28.74
CA GLU A 66 9.38 9.28 -28.53
C GLU A 66 8.77 8.10 -29.33
N GLN A 67 9.17 7.96 -30.61
CA GLN A 67 8.79 6.79 -31.44
C GLN A 67 9.35 5.47 -30.91
N ARG A 68 10.57 5.45 -30.36
CA ARG A 68 11.12 4.24 -29.73
C ARG A 68 10.44 3.90 -28.43
N GLN A 69 10.16 4.89 -27.59
CA GLN A 69 9.50 4.72 -26.31
C GLN A 69 8.07 4.20 -26.50
N THR A 70 7.30 4.78 -27.41
CA THR A 70 5.96 4.26 -27.75
C THR A 70 5.99 2.82 -28.27
N MET A 71 6.98 2.43 -29.09
CA MET A 71 7.19 1.02 -29.48
C MET A 71 7.62 0.12 -28.31
N GLU A 72 8.39 0.63 -27.35
CA GLU A 72 8.82 -0.09 -26.15
C GLU A 72 7.65 -0.31 -25.19
N ASP A 73 6.84 0.72 -24.94
CA ASP A 73 5.60 0.65 -24.16
C ASP A 73 4.60 -0.33 -24.81
N GLU A 74 4.48 -0.28 -26.14
CA GLU A 74 3.71 -1.27 -26.91
C GLU A 74 4.23 -2.70 -26.78
N LEU A 75 5.53 -2.92 -26.55
CA LEU A 75 6.11 -4.25 -26.33
C LEU A 75 5.94 -4.70 -24.88
N ARG A 76 6.11 -3.79 -23.92
CA ARG A 76 5.83 -4.01 -22.48
C ARG A 76 4.38 -4.45 -22.26
N GLU A 77 3.42 -3.75 -22.86
CA GLU A 77 1.99 -4.10 -22.78
C GLU A 77 1.67 -5.46 -23.46
N LYS A 78 2.43 -5.87 -24.47
CA LYS A 78 2.31 -7.19 -25.10
C LYS A 78 2.92 -8.30 -24.23
N ILE A 79 4.03 -8.03 -23.56
CA ILE A 79 4.67 -8.93 -22.59
C ILE A 79 3.73 -9.15 -21.39
N GLU A 80 3.21 -8.09 -20.78
CA GLU A 80 2.26 -8.17 -19.66
C GLU A 80 1.00 -8.99 -20.00
N LYS A 81 0.50 -8.87 -21.25
CA LYS A 81 -0.62 -9.69 -21.76
C LYS A 81 -0.26 -11.16 -21.97
N LEU A 82 0.99 -11.48 -22.30
CA LEU A 82 1.48 -12.85 -22.42
C LEU A 82 1.75 -13.46 -21.04
N GLU A 83 2.35 -12.72 -20.10
CA GLU A 83 2.58 -13.15 -18.71
C GLU A 83 1.28 -13.45 -17.99
N LYS A 84 0.27 -12.56 -18.08
CA LYS A 84 -1.07 -12.80 -17.51
C LYS A 84 -1.75 -14.01 -18.12
N ARG A 85 -1.54 -14.26 -19.42
CA ARG A 85 -2.05 -15.47 -20.07
C ARG A 85 -1.30 -16.72 -19.59
N GLN A 86 0.03 -16.66 -19.50
CA GLN A 86 0.85 -17.76 -19.02
C GLN A 86 0.41 -18.18 -17.61
N ALA A 87 0.21 -17.24 -16.69
CA ALA A 87 -0.33 -17.53 -15.36
C ALA A 87 -1.70 -18.25 -15.39
N THR A 88 -2.59 -17.94 -16.34
CA THR A 88 -3.87 -18.67 -16.50
C THR A 88 -3.70 -20.03 -17.16
N ASP A 89 -2.79 -20.18 -18.12
CA ASP A 89 -2.49 -21.45 -18.78
C ASP A 89 -1.79 -22.41 -17.78
N ASP A 90 -0.83 -21.92 -16.97
CA ASP A 90 -0.15 -22.64 -15.87
C ASP A 90 -1.12 -23.07 -14.76
N THR A 91 -2.03 -22.18 -14.34
CA THR A 91 -3.09 -22.53 -13.38
C THR A 91 -3.98 -23.66 -13.91
N THR A 92 -4.28 -23.64 -15.21
CA THR A 92 -5.05 -24.70 -15.88
C THR A 92 -4.26 -26.01 -15.91
N LEU A 93 -2.96 -25.97 -16.24
CA LEU A 93 -2.07 -27.14 -16.23
C LEU A 93 -1.95 -27.77 -14.83
N LEU A 94 -1.87 -26.96 -13.76
CA LEU A 94 -1.89 -27.45 -12.38
C LEU A 94 -3.21 -28.18 -12.04
N ILE A 95 -4.35 -27.62 -12.45
CA ILE A 95 -5.66 -28.25 -12.24
C ILE A 95 -5.75 -29.58 -12.99
N VAL A 96 -5.32 -29.62 -14.26
CA VAL A 96 -5.30 -30.83 -15.09
C VAL A 96 -4.37 -31.89 -14.49
N ASN A 97 -3.13 -31.55 -14.12
CA ASN A 97 -2.20 -32.50 -13.53
C ASN A 97 -2.68 -33.03 -12.17
N ARG A 98 -3.39 -32.21 -11.36
CA ARG A 98 -4.02 -32.68 -10.12
C ARG A 98 -5.07 -33.74 -10.39
N TYR A 99 -6.01 -33.48 -11.30
CA TYR A 99 -7.06 -34.46 -11.64
C TYR A 99 -6.49 -35.69 -12.34
N TRP A 100 -5.49 -35.54 -13.20
CA TRP A 100 -4.84 -36.68 -13.86
C TRP A 100 -4.07 -37.55 -12.87
N SER A 101 -3.36 -36.96 -11.91
CA SER A 101 -2.65 -37.71 -10.88
C SER A 101 -3.60 -38.37 -9.87
N GLN A 102 -4.76 -37.75 -9.59
CA GLN A 102 -5.85 -38.37 -8.83
C GLN A 102 -6.47 -39.56 -9.60
N LEU A 103 -6.61 -39.45 -10.93
CA LEU A 103 -7.05 -40.56 -11.78
C LEU A 103 -6.02 -41.71 -11.78
N ASP A 104 -4.74 -41.41 -11.97
CA ASP A 104 -3.66 -42.40 -11.94
C ASP A 104 -3.62 -43.13 -10.58
N GLU A 105 -3.76 -42.44 -9.44
CA GLU A 105 -3.80 -43.07 -8.11
C GLU A 105 -5.07 -43.90 -7.89
N ASN A 106 -6.25 -43.38 -8.27
CA ASN A 106 -7.50 -44.15 -8.22
C ASN A 106 -7.40 -45.45 -9.04
N VAL A 107 -6.79 -45.38 -10.22
CA VAL A 107 -6.56 -46.54 -11.09
C VAL A 107 -5.52 -47.50 -10.50
N HIS A 108 -4.46 -47.02 -9.84
CA HIS A 108 -3.54 -47.86 -9.06
C HIS A 108 -4.25 -48.58 -7.90
N VAL A 109 -5.07 -47.87 -7.13
CA VAL A 109 -5.82 -48.44 -5.99
C VAL A 109 -6.84 -49.48 -6.45
N LEU A 110 -7.58 -49.21 -7.52
CA LEU A 110 -8.49 -50.18 -8.12
C LEU A 110 -7.74 -51.42 -8.63
N ARG A 111 -6.62 -51.24 -9.35
CA ARG A 111 -5.78 -52.35 -9.80
C ARG A 111 -5.29 -53.22 -8.62
N LYS A 112 -4.75 -52.61 -7.55
CA LYS A 112 -4.32 -53.31 -6.32
C LYS A 112 -5.45 -54.06 -5.60
N ARG A 113 -6.70 -53.66 -5.77
CA ARG A 113 -7.88 -54.35 -5.22
C ARG A 113 -8.39 -55.49 -6.11
N ILE A 114 -7.96 -55.54 -7.36
CA ILE A 114 -8.42 -56.47 -8.41
C ILE A 114 -7.38 -57.56 -8.72
N GLU A 115 -6.10 -57.26 -8.55
CA GLU A 115 -4.96 -58.15 -8.80
C GLU A 115 -4.50 -58.76 -7.46
N PRO A 116 -5.02 -59.95 -7.05
CA PRO A 116 -4.64 -60.57 -5.78
C PRO A 116 -3.17 -61.02 -5.80
N ASP A 117 -2.49 -60.94 -4.65
CA ASP A 117 -1.08 -61.31 -4.51
C ASP A 117 -0.79 -62.69 -5.13
N ALA A 118 0.15 -62.71 -6.09
CA ALA A 118 0.62 -63.95 -6.68
C ALA A 118 1.31 -64.81 -5.59
N PRO A 119 1.05 -66.13 -5.54
CA PRO A 119 1.52 -66.98 -4.46
C PRO A 119 3.05 -67.01 -4.39
N VAL A 120 3.59 -66.68 -3.21
CA VAL A 120 5.03 -66.50 -2.98
C VAL A 120 5.81 -67.79 -3.22
N THR A 121 6.48 -67.88 -4.39
CA THR A 121 7.55 -68.87 -4.59
C THR A 121 8.80 -68.41 -3.86
N SER A 122 9.22 -69.19 -2.86
CA SER A 122 10.28 -68.83 -1.92
C SER A 122 11.69 -68.91 -2.52
N THR A 123 12.47 -67.83 -2.41
CA THR A 123 13.94 -67.80 -2.48
C THR A 123 14.44 -66.68 -1.56
N SER A 124 15.70 -66.72 -1.11
CA SER A 124 16.11 -66.17 0.19
C SER A 124 17.04 -64.93 0.17
N ALA A 125 17.00 -64.22 1.31
CA ALA A 125 17.97 -63.23 1.84
C ALA A 125 18.03 -61.83 1.19
N PRO A 126 18.63 -60.81 1.84
CA PRO A 126 18.85 -60.57 3.29
C PRO A 126 18.16 -59.27 3.80
N PRO A 127 18.09 -59.01 5.13
CA PRO A 127 17.32 -57.87 5.67
C PRO A 127 18.04 -56.51 5.64
N ALA A 128 17.25 -55.44 5.54
CA ALA A 128 17.62 -54.02 5.65
C ALA A 128 16.77 -53.33 6.75
N PRO A 129 17.11 -52.11 7.23
CA PRO A 129 16.67 -51.61 8.54
C PRO A 129 15.20 -51.12 8.59
N PRO A 130 14.59 -51.05 9.79
CA PRO A 130 13.17 -50.75 9.96
C PRO A 130 12.82 -49.27 9.75
N LEU A 131 11.63 -49.04 9.19
CA LEU A 131 10.88 -47.78 9.23
C LEU A 131 9.65 -47.96 10.15
N PRO A 132 9.08 -46.88 10.70
CA PRO A 132 8.13 -46.95 11.82
C PRO A 132 6.73 -47.44 11.44
N GLU A 133 5.99 -47.86 12.46
CA GLU A 133 4.62 -48.40 12.37
C GLU A 133 3.60 -47.37 11.86
N PRO A 134 2.65 -47.77 10.99
CA PRO A 134 1.47 -46.95 10.69
C PRO A 134 0.44 -47.11 11.82
N THR A 135 0.03 -46.00 12.45
CA THR A 135 -1.13 -45.97 13.33
C THR A 135 -2.43 -46.22 12.55
N PRO A 136 -3.49 -46.75 13.18
CA PRO A 136 -4.76 -47.03 12.50
C PRO A 136 -5.38 -45.78 11.86
N LEU A 137 -6.03 -45.98 10.72
CA LEU A 137 -6.95 -45.01 10.14
C LEU A 137 -8.31 -45.14 10.82
N GLU A 138 -8.85 -44.05 11.34
CA GLU A 138 -10.29 -43.90 11.56
C GLU A 138 -10.89 -43.31 10.28
N GLU A 139 -12.01 -43.88 9.81
CA GLU A 139 -12.77 -43.34 8.67
C GLU A 139 -13.76 -42.30 9.19
N ASP A 140 -13.58 -41.03 8.81
CA ASP A 140 -14.53 -39.94 9.07
C ASP A 140 -14.84 -39.18 7.76
N ASP A 141 -16.12 -39.18 7.37
CA ASP A 141 -16.59 -38.67 6.07
C ASP A 141 -17.01 -37.20 6.18
N ALA A 142 -16.01 -36.31 6.28
CA ALA A 142 -16.20 -34.87 6.42
C ALA A 142 -15.47 -34.08 5.33
N SER A 143 -16.20 -33.22 4.62
CA SER A 143 -15.70 -32.42 3.50
C SER A 143 -14.70 -31.33 3.94
N LEU A 144 -13.41 -31.64 3.90
CA LEU A 144 -12.34 -30.67 4.17
C LEU A 144 -12.15 -29.66 3.01
N PRO A 145 -11.84 -28.38 3.31
CA PRO A 145 -11.54 -27.38 2.28
C PRO A 145 -10.19 -27.67 1.59
N PRO A 146 -9.96 -27.15 0.36
CA PRO A 146 -8.74 -27.44 -0.39
C PRO A 146 -7.50 -26.92 0.33
N ALA A 147 -6.57 -27.82 0.65
CA ALA A 147 -5.27 -27.48 1.21
C ALA A 147 -4.46 -26.57 0.25
N PRO A 148 -3.59 -25.68 0.79
CA PRO A 148 -2.77 -24.80 -0.04
C PRO A 148 -1.79 -25.58 -0.93
N LEU A 149 -1.33 -24.93 -2.00
CA LEU A 149 -0.48 -25.51 -3.04
C LEU A 149 0.84 -26.06 -2.46
N SER A 150 0.86 -27.38 -2.22
CA SER A 150 2.04 -28.16 -1.82
C SER A 150 3.18 -28.00 -2.83
N ASP A 151 4.42 -28.12 -2.37
CA ASP A 151 5.63 -27.90 -3.19
C ASP A 151 5.75 -28.83 -4.42
N ASN A 152 5.00 -29.95 -4.46
CA ASN A 152 4.80 -30.76 -5.68
C ASN A 152 4.29 -29.92 -6.87
N ALA A 153 3.46 -28.88 -6.63
CA ALA A 153 2.97 -27.99 -7.68
C ALA A 153 4.10 -27.13 -8.28
N LYS A 154 5.03 -26.65 -7.45
CA LYS A 154 6.23 -25.91 -7.90
C LYS A 154 7.18 -26.85 -8.63
N GLY A 155 7.42 -28.05 -8.07
CA GLY A 155 8.25 -29.08 -8.70
C GLY A 155 7.73 -29.48 -10.09
N PHE A 156 6.42 -29.61 -10.27
CA PHE A 156 5.81 -29.89 -11.58
C PHE A 156 6.05 -28.77 -12.60
N LEU A 157 5.82 -27.50 -12.23
CA LEU A 157 6.06 -26.37 -13.13
C LEU A 157 7.56 -26.19 -13.44
N SER A 158 8.45 -26.32 -12.45
CA SER A 158 9.90 -26.31 -12.69
C SER A 158 10.36 -27.47 -13.57
N THR A 159 9.74 -28.65 -13.46
CA THR A 159 10.03 -29.79 -14.36
C THR A 159 9.57 -29.49 -15.79
N LEU A 160 8.39 -28.90 -15.97
CA LEU A 160 7.89 -28.43 -17.28
C LEU A 160 8.80 -27.35 -17.91
N GLU A 161 9.35 -26.44 -17.10
CA GLU A 161 10.25 -25.37 -17.54
C GLU A 161 11.64 -25.88 -17.98
N HIS A 162 12.11 -26.99 -17.39
CA HIS A 162 13.46 -27.52 -17.61
C HIS A 162 13.52 -28.80 -18.46
N SER A 163 12.40 -29.48 -18.70
CA SER A 163 12.33 -30.66 -19.59
C SER A 163 12.23 -30.24 -21.05
N SER A 164 12.92 -30.96 -21.93
CA SER A 164 12.71 -30.83 -23.38
C SER A 164 11.35 -31.39 -23.83
N GLU A 165 10.90 -30.99 -25.02
CA GLU A 165 9.66 -31.51 -25.64
C GLU A 165 9.71 -33.04 -25.84
N GLU A 166 10.89 -33.60 -26.11
CA GLU A 166 11.13 -35.04 -26.26
C GLU A 166 11.02 -35.79 -24.91
N GLU A 167 11.57 -35.23 -23.83
CA GLU A 167 11.44 -35.82 -22.47
C GLU A 167 10.00 -35.72 -21.94
N LEU A 168 9.33 -34.59 -22.17
CA LEU A 168 7.94 -34.40 -21.75
C LEU A 168 6.99 -35.35 -22.49
N THR A 169 7.21 -35.56 -23.79
CA THR A 169 6.42 -36.52 -24.59
C THR A 169 6.69 -37.96 -24.18
N LEU A 170 7.92 -38.34 -23.82
CA LEU A 170 8.21 -39.65 -23.22
C LEU A 170 7.46 -39.86 -21.89
N HIS A 171 7.59 -38.93 -20.94
CA HIS A 171 6.93 -39.05 -19.63
C HIS A 171 5.39 -39.10 -19.74
N LEU A 172 4.80 -38.36 -20.68
CA LEU A 172 3.37 -38.44 -20.99
C LEU A 172 3.00 -39.76 -21.68
N GLN A 173 3.86 -40.29 -22.56
CA GLN A 173 3.66 -41.58 -23.20
C GLN A 173 3.69 -42.73 -22.17
N ASP A 174 4.63 -42.73 -21.23
CA ASP A 174 4.72 -43.78 -20.19
C ASP A 174 3.54 -43.72 -19.20
N ARG A 175 3.14 -42.53 -18.72
CA ARG A 175 1.92 -42.37 -17.89
C ARG A 175 0.67 -42.81 -18.65
N MET A 176 0.53 -42.42 -19.93
CA MET A 176 -0.58 -42.85 -20.78
C MET A 176 -0.56 -44.37 -20.99
N GLN A 177 0.61 -44.99 -21.15
CA GLN A 177 0.74 -46.43 -21.39
C GLN A 177 0.32 -47.22 -20.14
N PHE A 178 0.81 -46.83 -18.96
CA PHE A 178 0.35 -47.41 -17.68
C PHE A 178 -1.17 -47.26 -17.52
N SER A 179 -1.71 -46.06 -17.75
CA SER A 179 -3.13 -45.77 -17.62
C SER A 179 -3.98 -46.64 -18.56
N LYS A 180 -3.55 -46.80 -19.83
CA LYS A 180 -4.18 -47.72 -20.80
C LYS A 180 -4.16 -49.17 -20.34
N GLU A 181 -3.03 -49.69 -19.87
CA GLU A 181 -2.91 -51.08 -19.42
C GLU A 181 -3.80 -51.38 -18.21
N ALA A 182 -3.85 -50.46 -17.25
CA ALA A 182 -4.73 -50.58 -16.09
C ALA A 182 -6.21 -50.42 -16.44
N ILE A 183 -6.58 -49.53 -17.37
CA ILE A 183 -7.95 -49.41 -17.90
C ILE A 183 -8.36 -50.66 -18.68
N VAL A 184 -7.48 -51.26 -19.48
CA VAL A 184 -7.77 -52.53 -20.17
C VAL A 184 -8.01 -53.66 -19.15
N CYS A 185 -7.23 -53.73 -18.07
CA CYS A 185 -7.47 -54.68 -16.98
C CYS A 185 -8.83 -54.44 -16.31
N LEU A 186 -9.18 -53.18 -16.03
CA LEU A 186 -10.47 -52.79 -15.46
C LEU A 186 -11.65 -53.16 -16.38
N VAL A 187 -11.55 -52.93 -17.68
CA VAL A 187 -12.58 -53.31 -18.66
C VAL A 187 -12.72 -54.83 -18.74
N CYS A 188 -11.62 -55.59 -18.80
CA CYS A 188 -11.68 -57.05 -18.78
C CYS A 188 -12.27 -57.64 -17.48
N VAL A 189 -12.30 -56.90 -16.38
CA VAL A 189 -12.98 -57.29 -15.13
C VAL A 189 -14.44 -56.83 -15.12
N PHE A 190 -14.71 -55.63 -15.64
CA PHE A 190 -16.08 -55.13 -15.84
C PHE A 190 -16.89 -56.03 -16.78
N ASP A 191 -16.33 -56.44 -17.93
CA ASP A 191 -16.99 -57.34 -18.88
C ASP A 191 -17.33 -58.69 -18.22
N ARG A 192 -16.45 -59.21 -17.34
CA ARG A 192 -16.67 -60.46 -16.61
C ARG A 192 -17.73 -60.32 -15.51
N LEU A 193 -17.80 -59.17 -14.86
CA LEU A 193 -18.91 -58.82 -13.95
C LEU A 193 -20.22 -58.68 -14.73
N HIS A 194 -20.22 -58.00 -15.88
CA HIS A 194 -21.40 -57.83 -16.73
C HIS A 194 -21.98 -59.18 -17.19
N THR A 195 -21.12 -60.16 -17.54
CA THR A 195 -21.59 -61.53 -17.87
C THR A 195 -22.15 -62.32 -16.69
N CYS A 196 -21.93 -61.90 -15.45
CA CYS A 196 -22.66 -62.40 -14.27
C CYS A 196 -23.90 -61.53 -13.95
N GLU A 197 -23.88 -60.25 -14.32
CA GLU A 197 -25.00 -59.34 -14.14
C GLU A 197 -26.15 -59.62 -15.11
N ASP A 198 -25.95 -60.13 -16.33
CA ASP A 198 -27.05 -60.35 -17.28
C ASP A 198 -28.19 -61.24 -16.72
N GLU A 199 -27.89 -62.27 -15.92
CA GLU A 199 -28.92 -63.05 -15.21
C GLU A 199 -29.56 -62.28 -14.03
N SER A 200 -28.77 -61.43 -13.35
CA SER A 200 -29.24 -60.63 -12.19
C SER A 200 -30.01 -59.36 -12.59
N GLN A 201 -29.72 -58.81 -13.77
CA GLN A 201 -30.37 -57.62 -14.33
C GLN A 201 -31.78 -57.95 -14.82
N SER A 202 -32.03 -59.16 -15.35
CA SER A 202 -33.38 -59.63 -15.69
C SER A 202 -34.35 -59.48 -14.52
N ASP A 203 -33.99 -60.00 -13.35
CA ASP A 203 -34.86 -59.94 -12.17
C ASP A 203 -34.94 -58.53 -11.58
N ASN A 204 -33.84 -57.77 -11.58
CA ASN A 204 -33.88 -56.35 -11.17
C ASN A 204 -34.76 -55.49 -12.11
N ILE A 205 -34.78 -55.76 -13.42
CA ILE A 205 -35.66 -55.08 -14.38
C ILE A 205 -37.12 -55.45 -14.12
N ASN A 206 -37.44 -56.71 -13.83
CA ASN A 206 -38.79 -57.14 -13.46
C ASN A 206 -39.27 -56.51 -12.13
N VAL A 207 -38.39 -56.44 -11.12
CA VAL A 207 -38.66 -55.76 -9.85
C VAL A 207 -38.83 -54.25 -10.06
N ASN A 208 -38.00 -53.61 -10.88
CA ASN A 208 -38.11 -52.17 -11.16
C ASN A 208 -39.39 -51.85 -11.97
N ASN A 209 -39.77 -52.67 -12.95
CA ASN A 209 -41.03 -52.52 -13.68
C ASN A 209 -42.26 -52.66 -12.75
N THR A 210 -42.28 -53.64 -11.86
CA THR A 210 -43.39 -53.82 -10.90
C THR A 210 -43.40 -52.72 -9.82
N LEU A 211 -42.24 -52.23 -9.39
CA LEU A 211 -42.14 -51.03 -8.55
C LEU A 211 -42.62 -49.77 -9.27
N LEU A 212 -42.35 -49.61 -10.56
CA LEU A 212 -42.87 -48.49 -11.37
C LEU A 212 -44.39 -48.56 -11.52
N GLU A 213 -44.96 -49.75 -11.73
CA GLU A 213 -46.42 -49.95 -11.72
C GLU A 213 -47.02 -49.58 -10.36
N GLU A 214 -46.51 -50.09 -9.25
CA GLU A 214 -47.00 -49.70 -7.92
C GLU A 214 -46.79 -48.21 -7.64
N ASN A 215 -45.70 -47.60 -8.10
CA ASN A 215 -45.48 -46.17 -7.96
C ASN A 215 -46.47 -45.34 -8.80
N THR A 216 -46.94 -45.84 -9.95
CA THR A 216 -48.08 -45.24 -10.67
C THR A 216 -49.39 -45.43 -9.92
N ARG A 217 -49.70 -46.63 -9.43
CA ARG A 217 -50.93 -46.92 -8.64
C ARG A 217 -51.00 -46.06 -7.37
N LEU A 218 -49.88 -45.85 -6.68
CA LEU A 218 -49.77 -44.97 -5.52
C LEU A 218 -49.96 -43.49 -5.87
N ARG A 219 -49.46 -43.03 -7.03
CA ARG A 219 -49.72 -41.66 -7.53
C ARG A 219 -51.16 -41.43 -7.95
N ASP A 220 -51.79 -42.40 -8.59
CA ASP A 220 -53.22 -42.36 -8.92
C ASP A 220 -54.09 -42.40 -7.66
N LEU A 221 -53.75 -43.26 -6.69
CA LEU A 221 -54.42 -43.33 -5.39
C LEU A 221 -54.25 -42.03 -4.59
N ALA A 222 -53.06 -41.44 -4.58
CA ALA A 222 -52.82 -40.15 -3.93
C ALA A 222 -53.65 -39.03 -4.59
N THR A 223 -53.74 -39.02 -5.92
CA THR A 223 -54.55 -38.07 -6.68
C THR A 223 -56.05 -38.26 -6.39
N LEU A 224 -56.53 -39.51 -6.32
CA LEU A 224 -57.90 -39.86 -5.95
C LEU A 224 -58.22 -39.44 -4.50
N LEU A 225 -57.29 -39.64 -3.57
CA LEU A 225 -57.44 -39.24 -2.17
C LEU A 225 -57.42 -37.72 -2.01
N GLN A 226 -56.57 -37.00 -2.74
CA GLN A 226 -56.60 -35.53 -2.80
C GLN A 226 -57.93 -35.01 -3.37
N GLY A 227 -58.44 -35.61 -4.45
CA GLY A 227 -59.75 -35.29 -5.01
C GLY A 227 -60.90 -35.54 -4.03
N ARG A 228 -60.87 -36.67 -3.31
CA ARG A 228 -61.83 -36.97 -2.23
C ARG A 228 -61.71 -35.99 -1.05
N HIS A 229 -60.50 -35.65 -0.63
CA HIS A 229 -60.27 -34.66 0.42
C HIS A 229 -60.80 -33.28 0.02
N HIS A 230 -60.57 -32.84 -1.23
CA HIS A 230 -61.10 -31.58 -1.73
C HIS A 230 -62.64 -31.58 -1.75
N LYS A 231 -63.28 -32.64 -2.25
CA LYS A 231 -64.76 -32.78 -2.21
C LYS A 231 -65.32 -32.77 -0.79
N MET A 232 -64.73 -33.55 0.12
CA MET A 232 -65.13 -33.60 1.53
C MET A 232 -64.90 -32.27 2.25
N SER A 233 -63.86 -31.51 1.87
CA SER A 233 -63.63 -30.15 2.38
C SER A 233 -64.64 -29.13 1.85
N MET A 234 -65.14 -29.29 0.62
CA MET A 234 -66.26 -28.48 0.12
C MET A 234 -67.55 -28.81 0.87
N GLU A 235 -67.86 -30.11 1.04
CA GLU A 235 -69.03 -30.58 1.78
C GLU A 235 -69.00 -30.15 3.25
N TYR A 236 -67.82 -30.12 3.87
CA TYR A 236 -67.60 -29.57 5.22
C TYR A 236 -67.87 -28.06 5.27
N ASN A 237 -67.30 -27.28 4.34
CA ASN A 237 -67.54 -25.82 4.30
C ASN A 237 -69.03 -25.51 4.08
N GLU A 238 -69.69 -26.23 3.17
CA GLU A 238 -71.14 -26.15 2.96
C GLU A 238 -71.97 -26.47 4.22
N LEU A 239 -71.48 -27.33 5.11
CA LEU A 239 -72.12 -27.62 6.39
C LEU A 239 -71.83 -26.53 7.43
N VAL A 240 -70.62 -25.95 7.45
CA VAL A 240 -70.28 -24.79 8.28
C VAL A 240 -71.13 -23.56 7.91
N ASP A 241 -71.35 -23.30 6.63
CA ASP A 241 -72.24 -22.21 6.16
C ASP A 241 -73.70 -22.46 6.59
N LYS A 242 -74.16 -23.71 6.60
CA LYS A 242 -75.51 -24.10 7.08
C LYS A 242 -75.63 -24.01 8.61
N VAL A 243 -74.58 -24.34 9.35
CA VAL A 243 -74.53 -24.19 10.81
C VAL A 243 -74.54 -22.71 11.19
N THR A 244 -73.62 -21.90 10.66
CA THR A 244 -73.54 -20.47 10.96
C THR A 244 -74.81 -19.70 10.58
N SER A 245 -75.42 -19.99 9.44
CA SER A 245 -76.74 -19.41 9.08
C SER A 245 -77.91 -19.89 9.95
N SER A 246 -77.77 -21.03 10.64
CA SER A 246 -78.72 -21.50 11.65
C SER A 246 -78.45 -20.85 13.01
N GLU A 247 -77.18 -20.67 13.41
CA GLU A 247 -76.77 -19.97 14.63
C GLU A 247 -77.23 -18.51 14.61
N THR A 248 -77.01 -17.78 13.51
CA THR A 248 -77.50 -16.40 13.38
C THR A 248 -79.02 -16.32 13.52
N LYS A 249 -79.74 -17.32 12.98
CA LYS A 249 -81.20 -17.41 13.09
C LYS A 249 -81.68 -17.80 14.49
N VAL A 250 -80.89 -18.58 15.24
CA VAL A 250 -81.14 -18.83 16.67
C VAL A 250 -80.98 -17.53 17.44
N SER A 251 -79.92 -16.75 17.24
CA SER A 251 -79.76 -15.45 17.90
C SER A 251 -80.83 -14.42 17.51
N GLU A 252 -81.30 -14.39 16.27
CA GLU A 252 -82.49 -13.63 15.88
C GLU A 252 -83.71 -14.07 16.71
N MET A 253 -83.99 -15.37 16.81
CA MET A 253 -85.09 -15.89 17.62
C MET A 253 -84.92 -15.59 19.11
N GLU A 254 -83.71 -15.67 19.66
CA GLU A 254 -83.39 -15.33 21.05
C GLU A 254 -83.74 -13.86 21.35
N THR A 255 -83.36 -12.91 20.49
CA THR A 255 -83.75 -11.50 20.66
C THR A 255 -85.28 -11.31 20.61
N THR A 256 -86.00 -12.00 19.73
CA THR A 256 -87.48 -11.95 19.73
C THR A 256 -88.10 -12.59 20.98
N VAL A 257 -87.43 -13.57 21.59
CA VAL A 257 -87.84 -14.19 22.86
C VAL A 257 -87.59 -13.24 24.03
N GLU A 258 -86.49 -12.47 24.03
CA GLU A 258 -86.23 -11.42 25.02
C GLU A 258 -87.28 -10.29 24.94
N ASP A 259 -87.59 -9.79 23.74
CA ASP A 259 -88.66 -8.80 23.52
C ASP A 259 -90.03 -9.31 24.02
N LEU A 260 -90.39 -10.56 23.69
CA LEU A 260 -91.63 -11.18 24.14
C LEU A 260 -91.64 -11.45 25.65
N GLN A 261 -90.50 -11.80 26.26
CA GLN A 261 -90.38 -11.91 27.72
C GLN A 261 -90.59 -10.56 28.41
N TRP A 262 -90.05 -9.47 27.85
CA TRP A 262 -90.27 -8.12 28.36
C TRP A 262 -91.75 -7.71 28.28
N ASP A 263 -92.44 -7.99 27.16
CA ASP A 263 -93.87 -7.73 27.01
C ASP A 263 -94.73 -8.63 27.91
N ILE A 264 -94.34 -9.90 28.12
CA ILE A 264 -94.98 -10.80 29.10
C ILE A 264 -94.80 -10.28 30.52
N GLU A 265 -93.62 -9.79 30.91
CA GLU A 265 -93.39 -9.29 32.26
C GLU A 265 -94.12 -7.96 32.50
N LYS A 266 -94.19 -7.10 31.48
CA LYS A 266 -95.04 -5.89 31.44
C LYS A 266 -96.53 -6.23 31.55
N LEU A 267 -97.00 -7.33 30.94
CA LEU A 267 -98.35 -7.86 31.12
C LEU A 267 -98.57 -8.45 32.52
N ARG A 268 -97.64 -9.22 33.07
CA ARG A 268 -97.68 -9.72 34.46
C ARG A 268 -97.72 -8.59 35.47
N ASN A 269 -96.97 -7.52 35.26
CA ASN A 269 -97.02 -6.30 36.09
C ASN A 269 -98.33 -5.52 35.97
N ARG A 270 -99.19 -5.84 34.99
CA ARG A 270 -100.59 -5.39 34.89
C ARG A 270 -101.54 -6.41 35.52
N GLU A 271 -101.30 -7.70 35.29
CA GLU A 271 -102.05 -8.82 35.86
C GLU A 271 -101.97 -8.81 37.38
N GLN A 272 -100.79 -8.68 37.99
CA GLN A 272 -100.59 -8.60 39.44
C GLN A 272 -101.38 -7.45 40.08
N LYS A 273 -101.55 -6.32 39.38
CA LYS A 273 -102.37 -5.20 39.85
C LYS A 273 -103.86 -5.55 39.83
N LEU A 274 -104.32 -6.25 38.78
CA LEU A 274 -105.69 -6.76 38.68
C LEU A 274 -105.96 -7.91 39.67
N ASN A 275 -105.03 -8.85 39.83
CA ASN A 275 -105.07 -9.95 40.78
C ASN A 275 -105.03 -9.45 42.23
N LYS A 276 -104.34 -8.34 42.52
CA LYS A 276 -104.43 -7.69 43.83
C LYS A 276 -105.88 -7.25 44.10
N HIS A 277 -106.49 -6.49 43.19
CA HIS A 277 -107.91 -6.09 43.30
C HIS A 277 -108.88 -7.28 43.31
N LEU A 278 -108.56 -8.37 42.61
CA LEU A 278 -109.34 -9.59 42.63
C LEU A 278 -109.16 -10.38 43.94
N SER A 279 -107.99 -10.34 44.58
CA SER A 279 -107.78 -10.91 45.92
C SER A 279 -108.48 -10.09 47.00
N GLU A 280 -108.44 -8.76 46.91
CA GLU A 280 -109.23 -7.81 47.71
C GLU A 280 -110.75 -8.06 47.58
N ALA A 281 -111.20 -8.67 46.47
CA ALA A 281 -112.59 -9.10 46.25
C ALA A 281 -112.85 -10.58 46.64
N MET A 282 -111.91 -11.50 46.43
CA MET A 282 -112.06 -12.92 46.78
C MET A 282 -111.95 -13.20 48.28
N GLU A 283 -111.25 -12.35 49.04
CA GLU A 283 -111.21 -12.41 50.50
C GLU A 283 -112.61 -12.12 51.11
N GLN A 284 -113.48 -11.41 50.37
CA GLN A 284 -114.89 -11.19 50.70
C GLN A 284 -115.79 -12.41 50.37
N LEU A 285 -115.25 -13.42 49.66
CA LEU A 285 -116.02 -14.49 48.99
C LEU A 285 -115.58 -15.91 49.40
N LYS A 286 -114.35 -16.10 49.91
CA LYS A 286 -113.84 -17.41 50.39
C LYS A 286 -114.36 -17.78 51.79
N SER A 287 -115.68 -17.93 51.91
CA SER A 287 -116.36 -18.29 53.16
C SER A 287 -117.19 -19.59 53.11
N GLY A 288 -117.05 -20.47 52.09
CA GLY A 288 -117.71 -21.80 52.12
C GLY A 288 -117.39 -22.89 51.07
N TYR A 289 -117.36 -24.14 51.57
CA TYR A 289 -117.76 -25.45 50.98
C TYR A 289 -116.83 -26.34 50.07
N SER A 290 -117.20 -27.65 49.92
CA SER A 290 -116.27 -28.82 49.77
C SER A 290 -116.81 -30.13 49.06
N SER A 291 -115.92 -31.11 48.69
CA SER A 291 -116.10 -32.56 48.26
C SER A 291 -116.57 -32.88 46.78
N SER A 292 -116.53 -34.09 46.14
CA SER A 292 -116.16 -35.55 46.36
C SER A 292 -115.74 -36.21 44.98
N GLY A 293 -115.55 -37.52 44.60
CA GLY A 293 -115.74 -38.94 45.06
C GLY A 293 -115.17 -39.99 44.00
N SER A 294 -115.31 -41.35 44.10
CA SER A 294 -114.63 -42.35 43.17
C SER A 294 -115.11 -43.87 43.12
N SER A 295 -114.52 -44.73 42.21
CA SER A 295 -114.36 -46.24 42.16
C SER A 295 -115.29 -47.23 41.33
N GLY A 296 -114.87 -48.53 41.14
CA GLY A 296 -115.52 -49.72 40.45
C GLY A 296 -114.51 -50.90 40.16
N GLY A 297 -114.73 -52.18 39.68
CA GLY A 297 -115.86 -53.11 39.31
C GLY A 297 -115.39 -54.51 38.71
N LEU A 298 -116.19 -55.63 38.70
CA LEU A 298 -115.90 -57.06 38.25
C LEU A 298 -117.22 -57.86 37.82
N PRO A 299 -117.38 -59.21 37.48
CA PRO A 299 -116.59 -60.49 37.61
C PRO A 299 -116.67 -61.57 36.42
N GLY A 300 -116.81 -62.92 36.66
CA GLY A 300 -116.77 -64.09 35.68
C GLY A 300 -117.67 -65.36 36.01
N GLY A 301 -117.41 -66.63 35.53
CA GLY A 301 -118.26 -67.86 35.74
C GLY A 301 -117.74 -69.31 35.38
N GLN A 302 -118.47 -70.43 35.67
CA GLN A 302 -118.00 -71.86 35.83
C GLN A 302 -119.05 -73.03 35.56
N ILE A 303 -118.66 -74.30 35.22
CA ILE A 303 -119.46 -75.59 35.17
C ILE A 303 -118.60 -76.89 35.47
N THR A 304 -119.19 -78.07 35.81
CA THR A 304 -118.57 -79.37 36.31
C THR A 304 -118.78 -80.66 35.42
N LEU A 305 -118.18 -81.84 35.75
CA LEU A 305 -118.19 -83.12 34.95
C LEU A 305 -118.08 -84.50 35.72
N ASN A 306 -117.99 -85.65 35.00
CA ASN A 306 -118.35 -87.04 35.40
C ASN A 306 -117.18 -88.10 35.55
N ILE A 307 -117.40 -89.17 36.32
CA ILE A 307 -116.43 -90.16 36.86
C ILE A 307 -115.61 -90.99 35.86
N GLN A 308 -116.16 -91.57 34.77
CA GLN A 308 -115.30 -92.32 33.82
C GLN A 308 -114.25 -91.43 33.13
N LYS A 309 -114.45 -90.10 33.19
CA LYS A 309 -113.47 -89.12 32.76
C LYS A 309 -112.36 -88.93 33.79
N PHE A 310 -112.61 -89.21 35.08
CA PHE A 310 -111.65 -89.09 36.18
C PHE A 310 -110.50 -90.10 36.04
N GLU A 311 -110.77 -91.36 35.71
CA GLU A 311 -109.72 -92.37 35.48
C GLU A 311 -108.84 -92.02 34.27
N SER A 312 -109.45 -91.55 33.17
CA SER A 312 -108.72 -91.03 32.01
C SER A 312 -107.91 -89.78 32.35
N LEU A 313 -108.49 -88.86 33.12
CA LEU A 313 -107.81 -87.66 33.62
C LEU A 313 -106.69 -88.00 34.59
N ASN A 314 -106.75 -89.09 35.35
CA ASN A 314 -105.67 -89.51 36.24
C ASN A 314 -104.48 -90.08 35.45
N ALA A 315 -104.73 -90.91 34.44
CA ALA A 315 -103.68 -91.40 33.53
C ALA A 315 -103.07 -90.23 32.70
N GLU A 316 -103.89 -89.29 32.25
CA GLU A 316 -103.42 -88.05 31.63
C GLU A 316 -102.65 -87.16 32.63
N LEU A 317 -103.06 -87.12 33.90
CA LEU A 317 -102.38 -86.36 34.96
C LEU A 317 -101.00 -86.93 35.24
N GLU A 318 -100.89 -88.25 35.47
CA GLU A 318 -99.61 -88.95 35.67
C GLU A 318 -98.65 -88.69 34.50
N HIS A 319 -99.12 -88.85 33.25
CA HIS A 319 -98.29 -88.58 32.07
C HIS A 319 -97.90 -87.08 31.94
N ASN A 320 -98.80 -86.15 32.27
CA ASN A 320 -98.45 -84.73 32.35
C ASN A 320 -97.47 -84.42 33.50
N GLN A 321 -97.48 -85.20 34.57
CA GLN A 321 -96.56 -85.09 35.70
C GLN A 321 -95.16 -85.58 35.31
N GLU A 322 -95.05 -86.71 34.60
CA GLU A 322 -93.80 -87.16 33.98
C GLU A 322 -93.25 -86.13 32.99
N LEU A 323 -94.09 -85.59 32.10
CA LEU A 323 -93.69 -84.56 31.13
C LEU A 323 -93.26 -83.25 31.82
N ALA A 324 -93.92 -82.86 32.90
CA ALA A 324 -93.53 -81.71 33.71
C ALA A 324 -92.18 -81.94 34.41
N ASN A 325 -91.94 -83.14 34.95
CA ASN A 325 -90.68 -83.51 35.57
C ASN A 325 -89.53 -83.54 34.55
N SER A 326 -89.76 -84.07 33.34
CA SER A 326 -88.78 -84.06 32.24
C SER A 326 -88.43 -82.63 31.82
N ARG A 327 -89.44 -81.74 31.68
CA ARG A 327 -89.23 -80.33 31.36
C ARG A 327 -88.53 -79.56 32.49
N MET A 328 -88.78 -79.90 33.74
CA MET A 328 -88.03 -79.35 34.88
C MET A 328 -86.56 -79.75 34.81
N ALA A 329 -86.24 -81.02 34.57
CA ALA A 329 -84.86 -81.48 34.42
C ALA A 329 -84.13 -80.83 33.22
N GLU A 330 -84.83 -80.61 32.10
CA GLU A 330 -84.30 -79.86 30.95
C GLU A 330 -84.03 -78.39 31.30
N LEU A 331 -84.96 -77.72 32.00
CA LEU A 331 -84.78 -76.33 32.45
C LEU A 331 -83.66 -76.18 33.48
N GLU A 332 -83.52 -77.13 34.41
CA GLU A 332 -82.43 -77.18 35.39
C GLU A 332 -81.08 -77.36 34.69
N LYS A 333 -80.98 -78.25 33.70
CA LYS A 333 -79.78 -78.44 32.87
C LYS A 333 -79.42 -77.16 32.09
N LEU A 334 -80.39 -76.56 31.40
CA LEU A 334 -80.18 -75.30 30.67
C LEU A 334 -79.80 -74.14 31.61
N GLN A 335 -80.30 -74.12 32.85
CA GLN A 335 -79.94 -73.13 33.85
C GLN A 335 -78.50 -73.32 34.35
N VAL A 336 -78.00 -74.56 34.46
CA VAL A 336 -76.58 -74.84 34.74
C VAL A 336 -75.70 -74.39 33.58
N GLU A 337 -76.03 -74.78 32.35
CA GLU A 337 -75.28 -74.38 31.14
C GLU A 337 -75.22 -72.84 30.99
N LEU A 338 -76.32 -72.14 31.27
CA LEU A 338 -76.35 -70.68 31.29
C LEU A 338 -75.45 -70.09 32.39
N GLN A 339 -75.44 -70.67 33.60
CA GLN A 339 -74.54 -70.23 34.67
C GLN A 339 -73.07 -70.47 34.34
N GLU A 340 -72.73 -71.53 33.60
CA GLU A 340 -71.38 -71.78 33.11
C GLU A 340 -70.96 -70.75 32.06
N ALA A 341 -71.78 -70.51 31.04
CA ALA A 341 -71.52 -69.50 30.02
C ALA A 341 -71.40 -68.06 30.59
N VAL A 342 -72.21 -67.72 31.61
CA VAL A 342 -72.07 -66.43 32.33
C VAL A 342 -70.73 -66.35 33.05
N ARG A 343 -70.32 -67.42 33.74
CA ARG A 343 -69.06 -67.49 34.50
C ARG A 343 -67.83 -67.40 33.59
N GLU A 344 -67.87 -68.01 32.41
CA GLU A 344 -66.84 -67.85 31.37
C GLU A 344 -66.83 -66.42 30.80
N SER A 345 -68.00 -65.81 30.56
CA SER A 345 -68.08 -64.42 30.11
C SER A 345 -67.50 -63.43 31.14
N GLU A 346 -67.74 -63.65 32.43
CA GLU A 346 -67.15 -62.84 33.50
C GLU A 346 -65.64 -63.04 33.63
N LYS A 347 -65.16 -64.29 33.49
CA LYS A 347 -63.72 -64.58 33.44
C LYS A 347 -63.04 -63.86 32.26
N LEU A 348 -63.57 -64.01 31.04
CA LEU A 348 -63.01 -63.34 29.86
C LEU A 348 -63.06 -61.81 29.98
N LYS A 349 -64.04 -61.23 30.68
CA LYS A 349 -64.10 -59.79 31.00
C LYS A 349 -63.06 -59.37 32.05
N MET A 350 -62.68 -60.23 32.99
CA MET A 350 -61.55 -60.00 33.90
C MET A 350 -60.22 -60.06 33.14
N ASP A 351 -60.04 -61.10 32.34
CA ASP A 351 -58.82 -61.33 31.54
C ASP A 351 -58.58 -60.16 30.54
N LEU A 352 -59.63 -59.67 29.88
CA LEU A 352 -59.58 -58.49 28.99
C LEU A 352 -59.39 -57.14 29.71
N ARG A 353 -59.64 -57.05 31.02
CA ARG A 353 -59.36 -55.84 31.82
C ARG A 353 -57.92 -55.82 32.35
N ASN A 354 -57.35 -57.00 32.59
CA ASN A 354 -56.05 -57.18 33.20
C ASN A 354 -55.04 -57.77 32.19
N ILE A 355 -55.02 -57.24 30.96
CA ILE A 355 -54.06 -57.65 29.93
C ILE A 355 -52.64 -57.42 30.46
N PRO A 356 -51.78 -58.44 30.57
CA PRO A 356 -50.41 -58.26 31.07
C PRO A 356 -49.61 -57.33 30.15
N GLU A 357 -48.79 -56.45 30.73
CA GLU A 357 -47.96 -55.52 29.94
C GLU A 357 -47.10 -56.24 28.90
N ASP A 358 -46.66 -57.47 29.17
CA ASP A 358 -45.77 -58.20 28.28
C ASP A 358 -46.47 -58.67 27.00
N VAL A 359 -47.79 -58.93 27.06
CA VAL A 359 -48.63 -59.14 25.87
C VAL A 359 -48.73 -57.85 25.05
N VAL A 360 -48.82 -56.69 25.71
CA VAL A 360 -48.82 -55.38 25.06
C VAL A 360 -47.46 -55.07 24.42
N LYS A 361 -46.36 -55.37 25.12
CA LYS A 361 -44.98 -55.25 24.59
C LYS A 361 -44.71 -56.19 23.43
N GLU A 362 -45.41 -57.32 23.37
CA GLU A 362 -45.29 -58.28 22.27
C GLU A 362 -46.04 -57.87 20.99
N THR A 363 -47.00 -56.94 21.04
CA THR A 363 -47.73 -56.55 19.82
C THR A 363 -46.88 -55.79 18.81
N LEU A 364 -47.30 -55.82 17.55
CA LEU A 364 -46.59 -55.16 16.45
C LEU A 364 -46.67 -53.64 16.56
N GLU A 365 -47.77 -53.10 17.07
CA GLU A 365 -47.96 -51.66 17.31
C GLU A 365 -46.96 -51.15 18.35
N TYR A 366 -46.79 -51.86 19.48
CA TYR A 366 -45.83 -51.47 20.50
C TYR A 366 -44.40 -51.55 19.98
N LYS A 367 -44.02 -52.65 19.32
CA LYS A 367 -42.67 -52.83 18.75
C LYS A 367 -42.35 -51.79 17.67
N CYS A 368 -43.33 -51.42 16.84
CA CYS A 368 -43.18 -50.36 15.85
C CYS A 368 -43.03 -48.98 16.51
N LEU A 369 -43.85 -48.67 17.53
CA LEU A 369 -43.74 -47.41 18.28
C LEU A 369 -42.43 -47.31 19.07
N GLN A 370 -41.96 -48.42 19.65
CA GLN A 370 -40.66 -48.51 20.33
C GLN A 370 -39.51 -48.24 19.35
N SER A 371 -39.54 -48.84 18.15
CA SER A 371 -38.55 -48.59 17.11
C SER A 371 -38.55 -47.13 16.64
N GLN A 372 -39.72 -46.55 16.39
CA GLN A 372 -39.86 -45.13 16.05
C GLN A 372 -39.35 -44.20 17.17
N PHE A 373 -39.65 -44.52 18.44
CA PHE A 373 -39.14 -43.76 19.58
C PHE A 373 -37.62 -43.85 19.70
N SER A 374 -37.02 -45.04 19.51
CA SER A 374 -35.56 -45.20 19.52
C SER A 374 -34.88 -44.43 18.38
N LEU A 375 -35.46 -44.38 17.18
CA LEU A 375 -34.95 -43.56 16.08
C LEU A 375 -35.01 -42.07 16.44
N LEU A 376 -36.18 -41.55 16.82
CA LEU A 376 -36.37 -40.14 17.20
C LEU A 376 -35.51 -39.73 18.41
N TYR A 377 -35.27 -40.65 19.36
CA TYR A 377 -34.39 -40.41 20.50
C TYR A 377 -32.93 -40.29 20.07
N ASN A 378 -32.45 -41.18 19.18
CA ASN A 378 -31.09 -41.14 18.67
C ASN A 378 -30.85 -39.92 17.76
N GLU A 379 -31.82 -39.55 16.92
CA GLU A 379 -31.80 -38.32 16.11
C GLU A 379 -31.73 -37.07 17.01
N SER A 380 -32.59 -37.00 18.04
CA SER A 380 -32.59 -35.91 19.03
C SER A 380 -31.27 -35.82 19.81
N LEU A 381 -30.64 -36.96 20.08
CA LEU A 381 -29.32 -37.02 20.71
C LEU A 381 -28.21 -36.51 19.77
N GLY A 382 -28.22 -36.93 18.50
CA GLY A 382 -27.28 -36.47 17.48
C GLY A 382 -27.37 -34.97 17.21
N VAL A 383 -28.59 -34.44 17.02
CA VAL A 383 -28.84 -32.99 16.86
C VAL A 383 -28.39 -32.21 18.09
N LYS A 384 -28.52 -32.77 19.30
CA LYS A 384 -28.00 -32.14 20.52
C LYS A 384 -26.47 -32.10 20.54
N THR A 385 -25.79 -33.18 20.17
CA THR A 385 -24.33 -33.21 20.07
C THR A 385 -23.82 -32.17 19.08
N GLN A 386 -24.39 -32.13 17.87
CA GLN A 386 -24.08 -31.12 16.84
C GLN A 386 -24.31 -29.68 17.32
N LEU A 387 -25.36 -29.44 18.12
CA LEU A 387 -25.63 -28.13 18.71
C LEU A 387 -24.54 -27.71 19.72
N ASP A 388 -24.08 -28.63 20.56
CA ASP A 388 -23.06 -28.37 21.56
C ASP A 388 -21.64 -28.25 20.94
N GLU A 389 -21.37 -28.99 19.86
CA GLU A 389 -20.19 -28.82 19.00
C GLU A 389 -20.20 -27.45 18.29
N ALA A 390 -21.31 -27.06 17.66
CA ALA A 390 -21.45 -25.76 17.03
C ALA A 390 -21.27 -24.60 18.03
N ARG A 391 -21.73 -24.76 19.28
CA ARG A 391 -21.47 -23.82 20.38
C ARG A 391 -19.99 -23.75 20.76
N ALA A 392 -19.30 -24.89 20.82
CA ALA A 392 -17.86 -24.94 21.11
C ALA A 392 -17.02 -24.31 19.98
N LEU A 393 -17.38 -24.55 18.72
CA LEU A 393 -16.78 -23.89 17.55
C LEU A 393 -17.04 -22.38 17.57
N LEU A 394 -18.27 -21.93 17.82
CA LEU A 394 -18.61 -20.51 17.93
C LEU A 394 -17.83 -19.80 19.05
N LEU A 395 -17.71 -20.44 20.21
CA LEU A 395 -16.93 -19.91 21.34
C LEU A 395 -15.43 -19.83 21.00
N THR A 396 -14.89 -20.84 20.31
CA THR A 396 -13.49 -20.89 19.90
C THR A 396 -13.19 -19.82 18.83
N ALA A 397 -14.05 -19.67 17.84
CA ALA A 397 -13.96 -18.62 16.82
C ALA A 397 -14.04 -17.21 17.45
N LYS A 398 -14.99 -16.97 18.38
CA LYS A 398 -15.09 -15.71 19.12
C LYS A 398 -13.82 -15.40 19.91
N ASN A 399 -13.24 -16.39 20.59
CA ASN A 399 -12.01 -16.23 21.37
C ASN A 399 -10.78 -16.00 20.48
N ALA A 400 -10.71 -16.61 19.29
CA ALA A 400 -9.68 -16.32 18.31
C ALA A 400 -9.81 -14.89 17.75
N HIS A 401 -11.03 -14.47 17.42
CA HIS A 401 -11.30 -13.14 16.88
C HIS A 401 -11.04 -12.01 17.89
N LEU A 402 -11.27 -12.25 19.19
CA LEU A 402 -10.87 -11.34 20.27
C LEU A 402 -9.35 -11.18 20.35
N ARG A 403 -8.57 -12.28 20.33
CA ARG A 403 -7.10 -12.22 20.32
C ARG A 403 -6.54 -11.50 19.10
N GLN A 404 -7.21 -11.61 17.95
CA GLN A 404 -6.84 -10.86 16.76
C GLN A 404 -7.05 -9.35 16.95
N ILE A 405 -8.12 -8.93 17.65
CA ILE A 405 -8.35 -7.53 18.01
C ILE A 405 -7.26 -7.06 19.00
N GLU A 406 -6.99 -7.82 20.07
CA GLU A 406 -5.91 -7.52 21.03
C GLU A 406 -4.54 -7.35 20.35
N HIS A 407 -4.25 -8.15 19.31
CA HIS A 407 -3.02 -8.02 18.51
C HIS A 407 -3.02 -6.75 17.64
N MET A 408 -4.12 -6.44 16.95
CA MET A 408 -4.23 -5.22 16.13
C MET A 408 -4.14 -3.94 16.98
N GLU A 409 -4.76 -3.91 18.16
CA GLU A 409 -4.65 -2.80 19.13
C GLU A 409 -3.20 -2.63 19.61
N SER A 410 -2.47 -3.73 19.83
CA SER A 410 -1.06 -3.70 20.21
C SER A 410 -0.16 -3.16 19.08
N ASP A 411 -0.43 -3.56 17.84
CA ASP A 411 0.30 -3.11 16.66
C ASP A 411 0.03 -1.63 16.33
N GLU A 412 -1.23 -1.18 16.43
CA GLU A 412 -1.60 0.24 16.32
C GLU A 412 -0.89 1.07 17.40
N LEU A 413 -0.91 0.62 18.64
CA LEU A 413 -0.19 1.27 19.74
C LEU A 413 1.34 1.28 19.51
N SER A 414 1.88 0.28 18.83
CA SER A 414 3.30 0.25 18.42
C SER A 414 3.61 1.27 17.33
N LEU A 415 2.73 1.41 16.34
CA LEU A 415 2.88 2.34 15.22
C LEU A 415 2.69 3.79 15.69
N GLN A 416 1.71 4.04 16.56
CA GLN A 416 1.49 5.34 17.18
C GLN A 416 2.71 5.79 18.02
N LYS A 417 3.41 4.86 18.70
CA LYS A 417 4.68 5.14 19.38
C LYS A 417 5.81 5.49 18.40
N LYS A 418 5.95 4.75 17.29
CA LYS A 418 6.94 5.04 16.22
C LYS A 418 6.71 6.44 15.63
N LEU A 419 5.51 6.70 15.10
CA LEU A 419 5.10 7.99 14.54
C LEU A 419 5.31 9.15 15.53
N ARG A 420 4.98 8.96 16.82
CA ARG A 420 5.24 9.98 17.84
C ARG A 420 6.73 10.23 18.07
N THR A 421 7.57 9.23 17.91
CA THR A 421 9.04 9.37 18.02
C THR A 421 9.62 10.06 16.78
N GLU A 422 9.12 9.72 15.59
CA GLU A 422 9.48 10.36 14.32
C GLU A 422 9.07 11.84 14.31
N VAL A 423 7.87 12.19 14.79
CA VAL A 423 7.43 13.58 14.95
C VAL A 423 8.39 14.37 15.84
N ILE A 424 8.83 13.82 16.98
CA ILE A 424 9.81 14.48 17.88
C ILE A 424 11.15 14.67 17.15
N GLN A 425 11.63 13.69 16.38
CA GLN A 425 12.87 13.82 15.59
C GLN A 425 12.75 14.87 14.47
N LEU A 426 11.57 15.00 13.85
CA LEU A 426 11.28 16.04 12.87
C LEU A 426 11.16 17.43 13.51
N GLU A 427 10.63 17.54 14.74
CA GLU A 427 10.62 18.78 15.52
C GLU A 427 12.04 19.20 15.93
N ASP A 428 12.87 18.26 16.40
CA ASP A 428 14.28 18.51 16.78
C ASP A 428 15.14 18.93 15.57
N THR A 429 15.01 18.23 14.44
CA THR A 429 15.76 18.59 13.21
C THR A 429 15.29 19.94 12.65
N LEU A 430 14.00 20.24 12.69
CA LEU A 430 13.46 21.55 12.30
C LEU A 430 13.89 22.68 13.27
N ALA A 431 14.06 22.39 14.56
CA ALA A 431 14.66 23.32 15.52
C ALA A 431 16.15 23.57 15.23
N GLN A 432 16.91 22.52 14.88
CA GLN A 432 18.32 22.64 14.48
C GLN A 432 18.48 23.46 13.19
N VAL A 433 17.69 23.21 12.14
CA VAL A 433 17.73 24.00 10.89
C VAL A 433 17.35 25.46 11.13
N ARG A 434 16.39 25.75 12.02
CA ARG A 434 16.08 27.13 12.44
C ARG A 434 17.24 27.82 13.14
N LYS A 435 17.98 27.10 13.98
CA LYS A 435 19.19 27.60 14.66
C LYS A 435 20.32 27.86 13.66
N GLU A 436 20.54 26.97 12.70
CA GLU A 436 21.52 27.15 11.62
C GLU A 436 21.19 28.35 10.74
N TYR A 437 19.91 28.53 10.38
CA TYR A 437 19.44 29.72 9.67
C TYR A 437 19.70 31.02 10.43
N GLU A 438 19.38 31.08 11.74
CA GLU A 438 19.60 32.31 12.52
C GLU A 438 21.09 32.58 12.76
N MET A 439 21.94 31.56 12.90
CA MET A 439 23.40 31.75 12.91
C MET A 439 23.91 32.32 11.58
N LEU A 440 23.53 31.72 10.45
CA LEU A 440 23.93 32.19 9.12
C LEU A 440 23.40 33.60 8.82
N ARG A 441 22.21 33.94 9.32
CA ARG A 441 21.65 35.30 9.26
C ARG A 441 22.46 36.30 10.09
N ILE A 442 22.85 35.94 11.31
CA ILE A 442 23.71 36.78 12.16
C ILE A 442 25.09 36.97 11.51
N GLU A 443 25.67 35.92 10.92
CA GLU A 443 26.91 36.02 10.14
C GLU A 443 26.75 36.95 8.92
N PHE A 444 25.61 36.88 8.22
CA PHE A 444 25.32 37.79 7.10
C PHE A 444 25.16 39.25 7.57
N GLU A 445 24.39 39.51 8.64
CA GLU A 445 24.20 40.85 9.21
C GLU A 445 25.53 41.43 9.73
N GLN A 446 26.43 40.61 10.31
CA GLN A 446 27.78 41.02 10.70
C GLN A 446 28.67 41.36 9.50
N ASN A 447 28.68 40.50 8.47
CA ASN A 447 29.46 40.75 7.24
C ASN A 447 28.97 42.01 6.50
N LEU A 448 27.65 42.25 6.47
CA LEU A 448 27.07 43.47 5.91
C LEU A 448 27.51 44.71 6.70
N ALA A 449 27.42 44.68 8.03
CA ALA A 449 27.84 45.80 8.89
C ALA A 449 29.35 46.09 8.81
N ALA A 450 30.19 45.06 8.61
CA ALA A 450 31.62 45.23 8.37
C ALA A 450 31.90 45.89 7.00
N ASN A 451 31.17 45.47 5.96
CA ASN A 451 31.29 46.06 4.62
C ASN A 451 30.78 47.52 4.57
N GLU A 452 29.72 47.85 5.31
CA GLU A 452 29.27 49.24 5.47
C GLU A 452 30.33 50.13 6.16
N GLN A 453 31.07 49.59 7.14
CA GLN A 453 32.18 50.30 7.80
C GLN A 453 33.42 50.50 6.90
N ALA A 454 33.65 49.63 5.92
CA ALA A 454 34.70 49.82 4.92
C ALA A 454 34.41 51.01 3.97
N GLY A 455 33.12 51.33 3.73
CA GLY A 455 32.71 52.44 2.85
C GLY A 455 33.30 53.81 3.22
N PRO A 456 33.17 54.29 4.47
CA PRO A 456 33.82 55.50 4.96
C PRO A 456 35.36 55.45 4.86
N ILE A 457 35.99 54.36 5.30
CA ILE A 457 37.46 54.20 5.27
C ILE A 457 37.98 54.34 3.83
N ASN A 458 37.33 53.67 2.88
CA ASN A 458 37.72 53.72 1.47
C ASN A 458 37.38 55.09 0.81
N ARG A 459 36.57 55.94 1.43
CA ARG A 459 36.39 57.35 1.00
C ARG A 459 37.48 58.25 1.58
N GLU A 460 37.83 58.09 2.85
CA GLU A 460 38.92 58.83 3.50
C GLU A 460 40.27 58.51 2.85
N MET A 461 40.53 57.24 2.54
CA MET A 461 41.68 56.78 1.77
C MET A 461 41.76 57.46 0.39
N ARG A 462 40.67 57.45 -0.40
CA ARG A 462 40.60 58.18 -1.68
C ARG A 462 40.84 59.69 -1.55
N HIS A 463 40.27 60.32 -0.51
CA HIS A 463 40.51 61.74 -0.26
C HIS A 463 41.96 62.03 0.14
N LEU A 464 42.60 61.14 0.90
CA LEU A 464 44.02 61.23 1.25
C LEU A 464 44.91 61.04 0.01
N ILE A 465 44.66 60.02 -0.80
CA ILE A 465 45.35 59.76 -2.07
C ILE A 465 45.23 60.98 -3.00
N SER A 466 44.02 61.50 -3.21
CA SER A 466 43.78 62.67 -4.06
C SER A 466 44.46 63.94 -3.50
N SER A 467 44.48 64.12 -2.17
CA SER A 467 45.21 65.22 -1.52
C SER A 467 46.72 65.11 -1.72
N LEU A 468 47.28 63.92 -1.52
CA LEU A 468 48.70 63.63 -1.75
C LEU A 468 49.10 63.79 -3.21
N GLN A 469 48.27 63.33 -4.16
CA GLN A 469 48.46 63.52 -5.61
C GLN A 469 48.45 65.00 -5.98
N ASN A 470 47.50 65.79 -5.47
CA ASN A 470 47.45 67.24 -5.67
C ASN A 470 48.69 67.95 -5.09
N HIS A 471 49.13 67.57 -3.88
CA HIS A 471 50.36 68.12 -3.30
C HIS A 471 51.60 67.75 -4.13
N ASN A 472 51.67 66.51 -4.63
CA ASN A 472 52.74 66.06 -5.54
C ASN A 472 52.74 66.87 -6.85
N LEU A 473 51.57 67.15 -7.43
CA LEU A 473 51.41 67.97 -8.63
C LEU A 473 51.85 69.41 -8.37
N GLN A 474 51.49 69.99 -7.22
CA GLN A 474 51.93 71.33 -6.82
C GLN A 474 53.44 71.39 -6.61
N LEU A 475 54.05 70.41 -5.92
CA LEU A 475 55.50 70.29 -5.77
C LEU A 475 56.21 70.13 -7.12
N LYS A 476 55.66 69.35 -8.07
CA LYS A 476 56.18 69.25 -9.44
C LYS A 476 56.11 70.61 -10.15
N GLY A 477 55.01 71.35 -10.00
CA GLY A 477 54.85 72.72 -10.52
C GLY A 477 55.83 73.73 -9.91
N ASP A 478 56.10 73.63 -8.61
CA ASP A 478 57.07 74.50 -7.93
C ASP A 478 58.52 74.13 -8.28
N VAL A 479 58.85 72.83 -8.41
CA VAL A 479 60.13 72.37 -8.97
C VAL A 479 60.31 72.89 -10.41
N GLN A 480 59.26 72.93 -11.24
CA GLN A 480 59.33 73.57 -12.55
C GLN A 480 59.54 75.09 -12.46
N ARG A 481 58.88 75.79 -11.52
CA ARG A 481 59.12 77.22 -11.27
C ARG A 481 60.55 77.50 -10.80
N TYR A 482 61.12 76.69 -9.91
CA TYR A 482 62.51 76.80 -9.48
C TYR A 482 63.50 76.45 -10.60
N LYS A 483 63.24 75.41 -11.41
CA LYS A 483 64.04 75.10 -12.61
C LYS A 483 63.99 76.25 -13.63
N ARG A 484 62.86 76.95 -13.77
CA ARG A 484 62.75 78.15 -14.62
C ARG A 484 63.57 79.31 -14.06
N LYS A 485 63.41 79.65 -12.77
CA LYS A 485 64.22 80.68 -12.11
C LYS A 485 65.72 80.39 -12.16
N LEU A 486 66.12 79.13 -12.03
CA LEU A 486 67.52 78.70 -12.17
C LEU A 486 68.04 78.91 -13.60
N ARG A 487 67.23 78.66 -14.63
CA ARG A 487 67.58 78.96 -16.03
C ARG A 487 67.64 80.48 -16.27
N GLU A 488 66.74 81.25 -15.68
CA GLU A 488 66.72 82.72 -15.74
C GLU A 488 67.99 83.31 -15.11
N THR A 489 68.35 82.91 -13.88
CA THR A 489 69.60 83.38 -13.24
C THR A 489 70.85 82.83 -13.92
N GLN A 490 70.83 81.62 -14.48
CA GLN A 490 71.94 81.11 -15.30
C GLN A 490 72.10 81.93 -16.60
N MET A 491 71.00 82.37 -17.22
CA MET A 491 71.04 83.29 -18.36
C MET A 491 71.55 84.69 -17.96
N GLU A 492 71.19 85.21 -16.78
CA GLU A 492 71.76 86.46 -16.25
C GLU A 492 73.26 86.33 -15.94
N ILE A 493 73.69 85.23 -15.33
CA ILE A 493 75.11 84.91 -15.11
C ILE A 493 75.86 84.83 -16.45
N ASN A 494 75.28 84.20 -17.46
CA ASN A 494 75.88 84.14 -18.79
C ASN A 494 75.90 85.52 -19.49
N LYS A 495 74.87 86.36 -19.27
CA LYS A 495 74.80 87.73 -19.80
C LYS A 495 75.83 88.67 -19.15
N LEU A 496 76.05 88.54 -17.84
CA LEU A 496 77.13 89.22 -17.11
C LEU A 496 78.51 88.71 -17.55
N ARG A 497 78.63 87.40 -17.82
CA ARG A 497 79.84 86.80 -18.42
C ARG A 497 80.12 87.37 -19.82
N CYS A 498 79.09 87.60 -20.64
CA CYS A 498 79.23 88.25 -21.96
C CYS A 498 79.52 89.77 -21.87
N GLN A 499 79.29 90.41 -20.72
CA GLN A 499 79.71 91.80 -20.47
C GLN A 499 81.17 91.90 -19.97
N SER A 500 81.81 90.76 -19.69
CA SER A 500 83.23 90.65 -19.35
C SER A 500 83.94 89.85 -20.45
N GLY A 501 84.39 90.52 -21.52
CA GLY A 501 85.00 89.87 -22.69
C GLY A 501 86.06 88.81 -22.33
N ASP A 502 86.19 87.72 -23.09
CA ASP A 502 86.38 87.77 -24.55
C ASP A 502 85.67 86.64 -25.36
N THR A 503 85.89 86.64 -26.68
CA THR A 503 85.36 85.75 -27.75
C THR A 503 85.07 84.27 -27.42
N GLY A 504 83.97 83.70 -27.99
CA GLY A 504 83.77 82.24 -28.00
C GLY A 504 82.51 81.67 -28.68
N VAL A 505 82.44 81.70 -30.03
CA VAL A 505 81.70 80.76 -30.94
C VAL A 505 80.16 80.65 -30.84
N GLN A 506 79.51 80.58 -32.02
CA GLN A 506 78.09 80.22 -32.20
C GLN A 506 77.94 78.72 -32.55
N ILE A 507 76.97 78.02 -31.96
CA ILE A 507 76.22 76.90 -32.57
C ILE A 507 74.76 77.03 -32.07
N GLY A 508 73.78 76.59 -32.87
CA GLY A 508 72.38 76.52 -32.45
C GLY A 508 71.57 75.49 -33.24
N GLU A 509 70.55 74.95 -32.58
CA GLU A 509 69.43 74.09 -33.01
C GLU A 509 68.45 74.21 -31.81
N GLU A 510 67.19 74.64 -31.89
CA GLU A 510 66.04 74.38 -32.75
C GLU A 510 65.27 73.07 -32.42
N THR A 511 63.94 73.18 -32.29
CA THR A 511 62.94 72.10 -32.07
C THR A 511 63.03 71.29 -30.75
N THR A 512 61.96 70.69 -30.21
CA THR A 512 60.51 70.76 -30.53
C THR A 512 59.68 70.71 -29.25
N SER A 513 58.43 71.18 -29.32
CA SER A 513 57.39 70.85 -28.34
C SER A 513 56.42 69.86 -28.96
N GLU A 514 56.10 68.75 -28.28
CA GLU A 514 54.85 68.04 -28.55
C GLU A 514 54.33 67.37 -27.27
N SER A 515 53.01 67.21 -27.21
CA SER A 515 52.27 66.73 -26.05
C SER A 515 51.27 65.69 -26.50
N ILE A 516 51.37 64.47 -25.97
CA ILE A 516 50.40 63.40 -26.21
C ILE A 516 49.78 63.01 -24.87
N ASP A 517 48.45 62.96 -24.88
CA ASP A 517 47.58 62.69 -23.74
C ASP A 517 47.14 61.22 -23.79
N VAL A 518 47.27 60.50 -22.69
CA VAL A 518 46.84 59.09 -22.58
C VAL A 518 46.05 58.93 -21.28
N LYS A 519 44.80 58.50 -21.43
CA LYS A 519 43.84 58.36 -20.34
C LYS A 519 44.32 57.36 -19.29
N LYS A 520 44.06 57.69 -18.02
CA LYS A 520 44.14 56.75 -16.89
C LYS A 520 42.77 56.65 -16.23
N GLU A 521 42.11 55.51 -16.42
CA GLU A 521 41.09 54.96 -15.54
C GLU A 521 41.43 53.46 -15.35
N GLU A 522 40.84 52.84 -14.33
CA GLU A 522 41.12 51.47 -13.85
C GLU A 522 42.46 51.31 -13.07
N ASN A 523 42.36 50.50 -12.00
CA ASN A 523 43.34 50.07 -10.98
C ASN A 523 43.44 50.89 -9.66
N GLU A 524 42.47 50.71 -8.75
CA GLU A 524 42.67 50.98 -7.31
C GLU A 524 43.45 49.86 -6.60
N ASP A 525 43.37 48.61 -7.09
CA ASP A 525 43.91 47.42 -6.41
C ASP A 525 45.44 47.25 -6.47
N GLN A 526 46.17 48.08 -7.24
CA GLN A 526 47.63 47.97 -7.38
C GLN A 526 48.42 48.70 -6.27
N GLU A 527 47.82 49.66 -5.55
CA GLU A 527 48.58 50.48 -4.58
C GLU A 527 48.98 49.68 -3.31
N GLU A 528 48.19 48.69 -2.88
CA GLU A 528 48.44 47.91 -1.66
C GLU A 528 49.64 46.94 -1.74
N GLU A 529 49.94 46.39 -2.91
CA GLU A 529 51.11 45.51 -3.08
C GLU A 529 52.38 46.31 -3.41
N GLU A 530 52.22 47.45 -4.09
CA GLU A 530 53.31 48.40 -4.35
C GLU A 530 53.83 49.04 -3.05
N GLU A 531 52.96 49.37 -2.08
CA GLU A 531 53.36 49.82 -0.73
C GLU A 531 54.25 48.78 -0.03
N ARG A 532 53.90 47.48 -0.10
CA ARG A 532 54.66 46.40 0.55
C ARG A 532 56.04 46.20 -0.08
N ARG A 533 56.15 46.33 -1.41
CA ARG A 533 57.46 46.37 -2.11
C ARG A 533 58.26 47.63 -1.73
N LYS A 534 57.62 48.81 -1.70
CA LYS A 534 58.25 50.09 -1.33
C LYS A 534 58.77 50.11 0.11
N GLU A 535 58.10 49.47 1.06
CA GLU A 535 58.57 49.40 2.44
C GLU A 535 59.84 48.52 2.57
N LEU A 536 59.90 47.39 1.86
CA LEU A 536 61.09 46.54 1.81
C LEU A 536 62.26 47.23 1.09
N GLU A 537 61.98 48.01 0.05
CA GLU A 537 63.00 48.80 -0.65
C GLU A 537 63.50 49.98 0.19
N ARG A 538 62.63 50.67 0.95
CA ARG A 538 63.01 51.70 1.94
C ARG A 538 63.94 51.14 3.01
N GLN A 539 63.79 49.88 3.44
CA GLN A 539 64.73 49.25 4.36
C GLN A 539 66.11 49.05 3.71
N ARG A 540 66.16 48.52 2.48
CA ARG A 540 67.41 48.30 1.72
C ARG A 540 68.12 49.62 1.35
N ALA A 541 67.37 50.69 1.08
CA ALA A 541 67.91 52.02 0.85
C ALA A 541 68.62 52.59 2.10
N ARG A 542 68.01 52.41 3.29
CA ARG A 542 68.57 52.85 4.59
C ARG A 542 69.85 52.10 5.00
N GLU A 543 70.17 50.96 4.39
CA GLU A 543 71.48 50.31 4.56
C GLU A 543 72.54 50.92 3.62
N ARG A 544 72.22 51.06 2.32
CA ARG A 544 73.11 51.66 1.32
C ARG A 544 73.49 53.11 1.65
N GLU A 545 72.55 53.90 2.17
CA GLU A 545 72.78 55.30 2.59
C GLU A 545 73.88 55.39 3.65
N ARG A 546 73.83 54.51 4.67
CA ARG A 546 74.83 54.37 5.75
C ARG A 546 76.20 53.85 5.28
N GLU A 547 76.28 53.31 4.08
CA GLU A 547 77.53 52.90 3.44
C GLU A 547 78.15 54.08 2.67
N THR A 548 77.34 54.80 1.87
CA THR A 548 77.82 55.97 1.09
C THR A 548 78.34 57.12 1.96
N ASP A 549 77.77 57.36 3.14
CA ASP A 549 78.27 58.42 4.03
C ASP A 549 79.65 58.10 4.65
N ARG A 550 80.01 56.81 4.76
CA ARG A 550 81.36 56.38 5.19
C ARG A 550 82.42 56.53 4.10
N GLU A 551 82.03 56.76 2.85
CA GLU A 551 82.95 57.19 1.78
C GLU A 551 83.06 58.71 1.73
N ARG A 552 81.94 59.44 1.80
CA ARG A 552 81.91 60.92 1.79
C ARG A 552 82.70 61.57 2.93
N GLU A 553 82.86 60.88 4.05
CA GLU A 553 83.71 61.33 5.17
C GLU A 553 85.22 61.21 4.84
N ARG A 554 85.63 60.21 4.05
CA ARG A 554 87.03 59.94 3.66
C ARG A 554 87.52 60.77 2.48
N GLU A 555 86.60 61.28 1.66
CA GLU A 555 86.91 62.16 0.53
C GLU A 555 87.24 63.59 1.01
N ARG A 556 86.43 64.11 1.95
CA ARG A 556 86.55 65.47 2.53
C ARG A 556 87.84 65.73 3.32
N GLU A 557 88.58 64.68 3.67
CA GLU A 557 89.91 64.81 4.30
C GLU A 557 91.02 65.13 3.28
N ARG A 558 90.83 64.82 1.99
CA ARG A 558 91.89 64.91 0.95
C ARG A 558 91.90 66.20 0.13
N GLU A 559 90.81 66.96 0.07
CA GLU A 559 90.78 68.24 -0.66
C GLU A 559 91.42 69.43 0.09
N ARG A 560 91.72 69.28 1.40
CA ARG A 560 92.24 70.38 2.24
C ARG A 560 93.76 70.62 2.14
N GLN A 561 94.44 70.11 1.10
CA GLN A 561 95.91 70.21 0.96
C GLN A 561 96.42 70.75 -0.39
N ARG A 562 95.59 71.39 -1.23
CA ARG A 562 96.05 71.97 -2.52
C ARG A 562 95.45 73.35 -2.86
N SER A 563 95.62 74.35 -1.97
CA SER A 563 95.20 75.74 -2.28
C SER A 563 95.97 76.82 -1.50
N ASP A 564 97.31 76.78 -1.43
CA ASP A 564 98.08 77.80 -0.68
C ASP A 564 99.47 78.20 -1.24
N GLU A 565 99.78 77.91 -2.51
CA GLU A 565 101.13 78.16 -3.08
C GLU A 565 101.16 78.76 -4.50
N LEU A 566 100.69 80.02 -4.69
CA LEU A 566 100.98 80.75 -5.95
C LEU A 566 100.91 82.30 -5.94
N LYS A 567 101.25 83.01 -4.84
CA LYS A 567 101.28 84.50 -4.83
C LYS A 567 102.43 85.16 -4.03
N ARG A 568 103.71 84.91 -4.38
CA ARG A 568 104.89 85.51 -3.68
C ARG A 568 106.16 85.77 -4.55
N LYS A 569 106.09 86.31 -5.79
CA LYS A 569 107.32 86.50 -6.61
C LYS A 569 107.59 87.85 -7.32
N ASP A 570 106.78 88.90 -7.15
CA ASP A 570 106.98 90.18 -7.86
C ASP A 570 107.67 91.31 -7.06
N SER A 571 108.23 91.02 -5.87
CA SER A 571 108.65 92.07 -4.90
C SER A 571 110.12 92.53 -4.98
N ASP A 572 111.05 91.67 -5.44
CA ASP A 572 112.49 91.88 -5.21
C ASP A 572 113.28 92.42 -6.41
N THR A 573 112.74 92.32 -7.64
CA THR A 573 113.41 92.81 -8.86
C THR A 573 113.61 94.34 -8.86
N LEU A 574 112.72 95.09 -8.23
CA LEU A 574 112.74 96.57 -8.21
C LEU A 574 113.85 97.22 -7.37
N LYS A 575 114.60 96.45 -6.57
CA LYS A 575 115.63 97.00 -5.65
C LYS A 575 117.00 97.16 -6.30
N MET A 576 117.39 96.29 -7.24
CA MET A 576 118.77 96.25 -7.76
C MET A 576 119.14 97.44 -8.66
N LEU A 577 118.20 97.88 -9.51
CA LEU A 577 118.42 98.92 -10.54
C LEU A 577 118.76 100.33 -10.02
N ARG A 578 118.75 100.56 -8.69
CA ARG A 578 119.13 101.84 -8.08
C ARG A 578 120.61 101.96 -7.72
N VAL A 579 121.37 100.86 -7.72
CA VAL A 579 122.77 100.86 -7.28
C VAL A 579 123.73 101.31 -8.40
N GLU A 580 123.46 100.89 -9.64
CA GLU A 580 124.40 101.03 -10.76
C GLU A 580 124.60 102.48 -11.22
N LEU A 581 123.54 103.29 -11.15
CA LEU A 581 123.53 104.70 -11.58
C LEU A 581 124.61 105.56 -10.90
N LYS A 582 125.04 105.20 -9.69
CA LYS A 582 125.98 106.02 -8.90
C LYS A 582 127.46 105.85 -9.29
N LYS A 583 127.83 104.75 -9.97
CA LYS A 583 129.24 104.50 -10.38
C LYS A 583 129.69 105.29 -11.61
N ALA A 584 128.76 105.81 -12.41
CA ALA A 584 129.09 106.42 -13.71
C ALA A 584 129.70 107.85 -13.61
N GLN A 585 129.53 108.54 -12.48
CA GLN A 585 129.83 109.98 -12.38
C GLN A 585 131.28 110.33 -11.99
N GLU A 586 132.07 109.39 -11.48
CA GLU A 586 133.42 109.67 -10.98
C GLU A 586 134.48 109.67 -12.10
N SER A 587 134.32 108.77 -13.09
CA SER A 587 135.24 108.60 -14.23
C SER A 587 135.41 109.83 -15.13
N GLN A 588 134.49 110.80 -15.07
CA GLN A 588 134.51 111.98 -15.96
C GLN A 588 135.61 113.00 -15.60
N LYS A 589 136.17 112.97 -14.39
CA LYS A 589 137.09 114.01 -13.90
C LYS A 589 138.56 113.82 -14.31
N GLU A 590 139.01 112.58 -14.49
CA GLU A 590 140.43 112.28 -14.74
C GLU A 590 140.88 112.63 -16.17
N MET A 591 139.97 112.49 -17.14
CA MET A 591 140.24 112.69 -18.58
C MET A 591 140.83 114.07 -18.93
N LYS A 592 140.58 115.09 -18.09
CA LYS A 592 141.06 116.45 -18.33
C LYS A 592 142.57 116.62 -18.09
N LEU A 593 143.22 115.74 -17.32
CA LEU A 593 144.61 115.93 -16.91
C LEU A 593 145.65 115.50 -17.97
N LEU A 594 145.32 114.54 -18.84
CA LEU A 594 146.26 114.01 -19.83
C LEU A 594 146.58 114.98 -20.99
N LEU A 595 145.78 116.04 -21.16
CA LEU A 595 145.75 116.84 -22.39
C LEU A 595 146.90 117.87 -22.49
N ASP A 596 147.39 118.39 -21.36
CA ASP A 596 148.44 119.42 -21.37
C ASP A 596 149.86 118.88 -21.56
N MET A 597 150.13 117.60 -21.23
CA MET A 597 151.45 116.98 -21.46
C MET A 597 151.77 116.73 -22.94
N TYR A 598 150.79 116.81 -23.85
CA TYR A 598 150.94 116.33 -25.23
C TYR A 598 151.66 117.31 -26.20
N LYS A 599 152.14 118.46 -25.71
CA LYS A 599 152.65 119.57 -26.56
C LYS A 599 154.17 119.58 -26.83
N SER A 600 154.98 118.71 -26.21
CA SER A 600 156.45 118.86 -26.19
C SER A 600 157.28 117.67 -26.71
N ALA A 601 156.66 116.65 -27.32
CA ALA A 601 157.37 115.44 -27.79
C ALA A 601 158.01 115.57 -29.21
N PRO A 602 159.30 115.15 -29.40
CA PRO A 602 159.97 115.15 -30.70
C PRO A 602 159.38 114.19 -31.77
N LYS A 603 159.93 114.29 -32.99
CA LYS A 603 159.30 113.77 -34.22
C LYS A 603 159.24 112.24 -34.31
N GLU A 604 160.26 111.53 -33.83
CA GLU A 604 160.38 110.07 -33.90
C GLU A 604 159.31 109.31 -33.08
N GLN A 605 158.72 109.97 -32.08
CA GLN A 605 157.62 109.43 -31.28
C GLN A 605 156.30 109.27 -32.07
N ARG A 606 156.16 109.96 -33.22
CA ARG A 606 154.86 110.11 -33.93
C ARG A 606 154.54 108.91 -34.82
N ASP A 607 155.54 108.36 -35.50
CA ASP A 607 155.31 107.34 -36.53
C ASP A 607 154.90 105.99 -35.88
N LYS A 608 155.35 105.74 -34.64
CA LYS A 608 154.88 104.62 -33.81
C LYS A 608 153.39 104.71 -33.44
N VAL A 609 152.81 105.92 -33.38
CA VAL A 609 151.39 106.12 -33.02
C VAL A 609 150.46 105.78 -34.20
N GLN A 610 150.88 106.01 -35.45
CA GLN A 610 150.06 105.70 -36.61
C GLN A 610 149.87 104.19 -36.81
N LEU A 611 150.91 103.38 -36.62
CA LEU A 611 150.80 101.90 -36.63
C LEU A 611 149.88 101.38 -35.51
N MET A 612 149.98 101.95 -34.31
CA MET A 612 149.09 101.65 -33.17
C MET A 612 147.64 102.12 -33.37
N ALA A 613 147.36 102.99 -34.35
CA ALA A 613 146.00 103.37 -34.74
C ALA A 613 145.42 102.38 -35.78
N ALA A 614 146.24 101.94 -36.74
CA ALA A 614 145.85 100.95 -37.74
C ALA A 614 145.46 99.61 -37.11
N GLU A 615 146.26 99.07 -36.19
CA GLU A 615 145.97 97.79 -35.52
C GLU A 615 144.63 97.82 -34.76
N ARG A 616 144.35 98.93 -34.04
CA ARG A 616 143.10 99.11 -33.31
C ARG A 616 141.88 99.13 -34.23
N LYS A 617 141.97 99.72 -35.43
CA LYS A 617 140.85 99.75 -36.37
C LYS A 617 140.49 98.35 -36.86
N SER A 618 141.48 97.53 -37.24
CA SER A 618 141.25 96.14 -37.64
C SER A 618 140.67 95.26 -36.52
N LYS A 619 141.01 95.52 -35.25
CA LYS A 619 140.43 94.79 -34.11
C LYS A 619 138.94 95.11 -33.91
N ALA A 620 138.55 96.38 -34.03
CA ALA A 620 137.16 96.79 -33.88
C ALA A 620 136.24 96.14 -34.93
N GLU A 621 136.67 96.11 -36.20
CA GLU A 621 135.92 95.52 -37.32
C GLU A 621 135.72 94.00 -37.15
N VAL A 622 136.70 93.29 -36.57
CA VAL A 622 136.59 91.85 -36.24
C VAL A 622 135.61 91.58 -35.11
N ASP A 623 135.59 92.42 -34.06
CA ASP A 623 134.68 92.22 -32.94
C ASP A 623 133.23 92.64 -33.24
N GLU A 624 132.99 93.61 -34.15
CA GLU A 624 131.64 93.88 -34.69
C GLU A 624 131.07 92.66 -35.45
N LEU A 625 131.86 92.03 -36.33
CA LEU A 625 131.44 90.83 -37.04
C LEU A 625 131.13 89.66 -36.08
N ARG A 626 131.91 89.53 -35.00
CA ARG A 626 131.69 88.53 -33.93
C ARG A 626 130.46 88.81 -33.06
N MET A 627 129.96 90.04 -33.00
CA MET A 627 128.65 90.33 -32.44
C MET A 627 127.54 89.95 -33.42
N ARG A 628 127.69 90.32 -34.70
CA ARG A 628 126.69 90.06 -35.75
C ARG A 628 126.36 88.57 -35.92
N VAL A 629 127.36 87.70 -35.84
CA VAL A 629 127.18 86.24 -35.88
C VAL A 629 126.39 85.73 -34.68
N ARG A 630 126.74 86.13 -33.45
CA ARG A 630 126.04 85.70 -32.23
C ARG A 630 124.56 86.11 -32.23
N GLU A 631 124.24 87.31 -32.70
CA GLU A 631 122.85 87.73 -32.86
C GLU A 631 122.07 86.86 -33.87
N LEU A 632 122.71 86.41 -34.95
CA LEU A 632 122.06 85.55 -35.95
C LEU A 632 121.76 84.16 -35.36
N GLU A 633 122.73 83.52 -34.72
CA GLU A 633 122.50 82.24 -34.03
C GLU A 633 121.45 82.36 -32.90
N GLU A 634 121.37 83.50 -32.22
CA GLU A 634 120.32 83.73 -31.21
C GLU A 634 118.91 83.91 -31.81
N ARG A 635 118.78 84.44 -33.03
CA ARG A 635 117.48 84.47 -33.74
C ARG A 635 117.10 83.06 -34.19
N GLU A 636 118.02 82.35 -34.83
CA GLU A 636 117.82 80.97 -35.29
C GLU A 636 117.38 80.03 -34.14
N ARG A 637 118.06 80.08 -32.98
CA ARG A 637 117.67 79.27 -31.81
C ARG A 637 116.28 79.65 -31.25
N LYS A 638 115.86 80.92 -31.36
CA LYS A 638 114.52 81.38 -30.92
C LYS A 638 113.43 81.00 -31.92
N GLU A 639 113.72 80.97 -33.21
CA GLU A 639 112.79 80.55 -34.27
C GLU A 639 112.65 79.02 -34.33
N SER A 640 113.75 78.28 -34.23
CA SER A 640 113.76 76.82 -34.09
C SER A 640 112.94 76.36 -32.87
N LYS A 641 113.07 77.05 -31.73
CA LYS A 641 112.25 76.74 -30.55
C LYS A 641 110.77 77.02 -30.76
N LYS A 642 110.39 78.17 -31.36
CA LYS A 642 108.98 78.46 -31.70
C LYS A 642 108.38 77.39 -32.62
N LEU A 643 109.10 76.95 -33.64
CA LEU A 643 108.66 75.88 -34.54
C LEU A 643 108.40 74.57 -33.80
N ALA A 644 109.26 74.20 -32.85
CA ALA A 644 109.06 73.03 -32.00
C ALA A 644 107.83 73.18 -31.07
N ASP A 645 107.66 74.35 -30.44
CA ASP A 645 106.53 74.66 -29.56
C ASP A 645 105.19 74.67 -30.35
N GLU A 646 105.15 75.20 -31.58
CA GLU A 646 103.98 75.17 -32.47
C GLU A 646 103.63 73.76 -32.97
N ASP A 647 104.64 72.92 -33.25
CA ASP A 647 104.42 71.54 -33.69
C ASP A 647 103.94 70.65 -32.53
N ALA A 648 104.39 70.93 -31.30
CA ALA A 648 103.85 70.34 -30.07
C ALA A 648 102.40 70.78 -29.82
N LEU A 649 102.08 72.07 -29.96
CA LEU A 649 100.71 72.58 -29.82
C LEU A 649 99.74 71.99 -30.86
N ARG A 650 100.17 71.80 -32.12
CA ARG A 650 99.36 71.11 -33.13
C ARG A 650 99.11 69.63 -32.77
N LYS A 651 100.10 68.93 -32.22
CA LYS A 651 99.93 67.55 -31.71
C LYS A 651 99.01 67.47 -30.49
N ILE A 652 99.08 68.46 -29.59
CA ILE A 652 98.18 68.57 -28.44
C ILE A 652 96.73 68.77 -28.92
N ARG A 653 96.48 69.70 -29.85
CA ARG A 653 95.12 69.91 -30.40
C ARG A 653 94.55 68.67 -31.08
N VAL A 654 95.33 67.96 -31.90
CA VAL A 654 94.87 66.71 -32.51
C VAL A 654 94.59 65.65 -31.44
N ALA A 655 95.38 65.58 -30.37
CA ALA A 655 95.08 64.72 -29.24
C ALA A 655 93.79 65.12 -28.51
N GLU A 656 93.58 66.41 -28.24
CA GLU A 656 92.37 66.97 -27.63
C GLU A 656 91.12 66.69 -28.49
N GLU A 657 91.19 66.91 -29.81
CA GLU A 657 90.14 66.58 -30.78
C GLU A 657 89.84 65.07 -30.80
N THR A 658 90.85 64.20 -30.74
CA THR A 658 90.62 62.75 -30.62
C THR A 658 90.03 62.34 -29.28
N ILE A 659 90.39 63.02 -28.18
CA ILE A 659 89.80 62.80 -26.86
C ILE A 659 88.34 63.24 -26.85
N GLU A 660 88.00 64.41 -27.41
CA GLU A 660 86.62 64.87 -27.52
C GLU A 660 85.79 63.93 -28.41
N HIS A 661 86.35 63.45 -29.52
CA HIS A 661 85.70 62.47 -30.40
C HIS A 661 85.46 61.12 -29.69
N LEU A 662 86.43 60.65 -28.90
CA LEU A 662 86.29 59.44 -28.08
C LEU A 662 85.30 59.64 -26.92
N GLN A 663 85.25 60.82 -26.31
CA GLN A 663 84.26 61.16 -25.27
C GLN A 663 82.84 61.22 -25.84
N LYS A 664 82.65 61.82 -27.02
CA LYS A 664 81.34 61.82 -27.73
C LYS A 664 80.91 60.40 -28.12
N LYS A 665 81.84 59.56 -28.58
CA LYS A 665 81.57 58.13 -28.83
C LYS A 665 81.20 57.38 -27.55
N LEU A 666 81.94 57.56 -26.46
CA LEU A 666 81.65 56.94 -25.17
C LEU A 666 80.31 57.41 -24.57
N ALA A 667 79.91 58.66 -24.81
CA ALA A 667 78.60 59.16 -24.44
C ALA A 667 77.49 58.54 -25.29
N ALA A 668 77.69 58.41 -26.61
CA ALA A 668 76.75 57.75 -27.51
C ALA A 668 76.57 56.26 -27.15
N THR A 669 77.65 55.50 -26.96
CA THR A 669 77.54 54.08 -26.58
C THR A 669 76.90 53.89 -25.21
N LYS A 670 77.09 54.83 -24.27
CA LYS A 670 76.37 54.81 -22.99
C LYS A 670 74.89 55.10 -23.16
N GLN A 671 74.51 56.03 -24.04
CA GLN A 671 73.11 56.29 -24.34
C GLN A 671 72.45 55.09 -25.06
N GLU A 672 73.20 54.38 -25.91
CA GLU A 672 72.79 53.11 -26.51
C GLU A 672 72.66 51.98 -25.46
N GLU A 673 73.60 51.86 -24.52
CA GLU A 673 73.51 50.93 -23.38
C GLU A 673 72.32 51.25 -22.45
N GLU A 674 72.09 52.53 -22.11
CA GLU A 674 70.95 52.97 -21.30
C GLU A 674 69.61 52.76 -22.03
N ALA A 675 69.56 52.94 -23.35
CA ALA A 675 68.39 52.62 -24.17
C ALA A 675 68.11 51.11 -24.23
N LEU A 676 69.14 50.29 -24.46
CA LEU A 676 69.01 48.83 -24.48
C LEU A 676 68.62 48.25 -23.11
N LEU A 677 69.10 48.84 -22.00
CA LEU A 677 68.61 48.51 -20.66
C LEU A 677 67.13 48.87 -20.50
N SER A 678 66.70 50.06 -20.96
CA SER A 678 65.29 50.44 -20.92
C SER A 678 64.39 49.54 -21.80
N GLU A 679 64.88 49.08 -22.96
CA GLU A 679 64.17 48.12 -23.81
C GLU A 679 64.11 46.73 -23.16
N MET A 680 65.18 46.32 -22.48
CA MET A 680 65.24 45.06 -21.72
C MET A 680 64.28 45.10 -20.52
N ASP A 681 64.22 46.20 -19.77
CA ASP A 681 63.30 46.37 -18.64
C ASP A 681 61.83 46.34 -19.10
N VAL A 682 61.49 47.04 -20.19
CA VAL A 682 60.15 47.01 -20.80
C VAL A 682 59.80 45.59 -21.31
N THR A 683 60.75 44.90 -21.93
CA THR A 683 60.56 43.51 -22.39
C THR A 683 60.42 42.53 -21.22
N GLY A 684 61.15 42.76 -20.13
CA GLY A 684 61.05 42.02 -18.88
C GLY A 684 59.67 42.18 -18.23
N GLN A 685 59.19 43.41 -18.09
CA GLN A 685 57.85 43.69 -17.57
C GLN A 685 56.76 43.02 -18.43
N ALA A 686 56.84 43.13 -19.76
CA ALA A 686 55.89 42.47 -20.64
C ALA A 686 55.90 40.93 -20.53
N PHE A 687 57.05 40.33 -20.17
CA PHE A 687 57.15 38.90 -19.88
C PHE A 687 56.58 38.55 -18.49
N GLU A 688 56.85 39.35 -17.46
CA GLU A 688 56.25 39.18 -16.13
C GLU A 688 54.72 39.30 -16.19
N ASP A 689 54.19 40.32 -16.87
CA ASP A 689 52.75 40.54 -17.07
C ASP A 689 52.09 39.33 -17.76
N MET A 690 52.72 38.80 -18.83
CA MET A 690 52.26 37.62 -19.55
C MET A 690 52.36 36.35 -18.68
N GLN A 691 53.40 36.21 -17.88
CA GLN A 691 53.57 35.08 -16.96
C GLN A 691 52.51 35.12 -15.84
N GLU A 692 52.18 36.31 -15.34
CA GLU A 692 51.13 36.49 -14.34
C GLU A 692 49.75 36.22 -14.95
N GLN A 693 49.48 36.72 -16.18
CA GLN A 693 48.26 36.40 -16.93
C GLN A 693 48.09 34.89 -17.12
N ASN A 694 49.17 34.17 -17.46
CA ASN A 694 49.16 32.71 -17.60
C ASN A 694 48.89 32.01 -16.24
N SER A 695 49.50 32.50 -15.15
CA SER A 695 49.22 32.04 -13.79
C SER A 695 47.74 32.21 -13.40
N ARG A 696 47.15 33.39 -13.68
CA ARG A 696 45.73 33.70 -13.47
C ARG A 696 44.83 32.78 -14.31
N LEU A 697 45.17 32.53 -15.58
CA LEU A 697 44.41 31.61 -16.46
C LEU A 697 44.47 30.16 -15.97
N LEU A 698 45.64 29.69 -15.50
CA LEU A 698 45.79 28.36 -14.89
C LEU A 698 44.98 28.24 -13.59
N GLN A 699 44.93 29.29 -12.78
CA GLN A 699 44.11 29.32 -11.58
C GLN A 699 42.60 29.28 -11.91
N GLN A 700 42.14 30.08 -12.87
CA GLN A 700 40.76 30.02 -13.36
C GLN A 700 40.39 28.65 -13.95
N LEU A 701 41.36 27.92 -14.52
CA LEU A 701 41.12 26.56 -15.02
C LEU A 701 40.87 25.58 -13.87
N ARG A 702 41.71 25.62 -12.82
CA ARG A 702 41.51 24.82 -11.59
C ARG A 702 40.17 25.13 -10.93
N GLU A 703 39.79 26.40 -10.82
CA GLU A 703 38.53 26.83 -10.21
C GLU A 703 37.31 26.35 -11.00
N LYS A 704 37.40 26.31 -12.34
CA LYS A 704 36.37 25.70 -13.21
C LYS A 704 36.32 24.19 -13.05
N ASP A 705 37.46 23.51 -12.94
CA ASP A 705 37.51 22.06 -12.71
C ASP A 705 36.98 21.68 -11.32
N ASP A 706 37.31 22.44 -10.27
CA ASP A 706 36.72 22.28 -8.92
C ASP A 706 35.20 22.51 -8.92
N ALA A 707 34.71 23.49 -9.68
CA ALA A 707 33.27 23.70 -9.88
C ALA A 707 32.62 22.54 -10.64
N ASN A 708 33.28 22.02 -11.68
CA ASN A 708 32.84 20.83 -12.41
C ASN A 708 32.81 19.58 -11.52
N PHE A 709 33.81 19.37 -10.66
CA PHE A 709 33.83 18.25 -9.70
C PHE A 709 32.73 18.37 -8.64
N LYS A 710 32.44 19.58 -8.15
CA LYS A 710 31.29 19.84 -7.26
C LYS A 710 29.96 19.50 -7.94
N LEU A 711 29.71 20.04 -9.12
CA LEU A 711 28.50 19.75 -9.92
C LEU A 711 28.39 18.25 -10.29
N MET A 712 29.50 17.57 -10.56
CA MET A 712 29.53 16.13 -10.82
C MET A 712 29.19 15.33 -9.55
N SER A 713 29.72 15.73 -8.39
CA SER A 713 29.38 15.13 -7.08
C SER A 713 27.91 15.32 -6.73
N GLU A 714 27.37 16.53 -6.92
CA GLU A 714 25.96 16.84 -6.71
C GLU A 714 25.04 16.08 -7.66
N ARG A 715 25.42 15.96 -8.95
CA ARG A 715 24.70 15.13 -9.93
C ARG A 715 24.69 13.66 -9.54
N ILE A 716 25.79 13.12 -9.03
CA ILE A 716 25.86 11.72 -8.54
C ILE A 716 24.96 11.55 -7.31
N LYS A 717 25.01 12.46 -6.33
CA LYS A 717 24.13 12.45 -5.15
C LYS A 717 22.66 12.55 -5.55
N SER A 718 22.31 13.47 -6.46
CA SER A 718 20.95 13.67 -6.96
C SER A 718 20.42 12.43 -7.68
N ASN A 719 21.23 11.80 -8.54
CA ASN A 719 20.89 10.52 -9.18
C ASN A 719 20.69 9.40 -8.14
N GLN A 720 21.51 9.33 -7.09
CA GLN A 720 21.37 8.33 -6.03
C GLN A 720 20.10 8.55 -5.20
N ILE A 721 19.77 9.79 -4.85
CA ILE A 721 18.51 10.14 -4.17
C ILE A 721 17.31 9.83 -5.07
N TYR A 722 17.36 10.18 -6.36
CA TYR A 722 16.31 9.84 -7.33
C TYR A 722 16.11 8.32 -7.46
N LYS A 723 17.21 7.53 -7.41
CA LYS A 723 17.13 6.07 -7.40
C LYS A 723 16.41 5.57 -6.15
N LEU A 724 16.82 6.02 -4.96
CA LEU A 724 16.19 5.63 -3.69
C LEU A 724 14.71 6.01 -3.65
N LEU A 725 14.34 7.24 -4.04
CA LEU A 725 12.94 7.68 -4.13
C LEU A 725 12.11 6.89 -5.16
N LYS A 726 12.76 6.30 -6.18
CA LYS A 726 12.10 5.39 -7.12
C LYS A 726 11.90 4.00 -6.50
N GLU A 727 12.89 3.49 -5.78
CA GLU A 727 12.83 2.21 -5.07
C GLU A 727 11.76 2.26 -3.95
N GLU A 728 11.75 3.30 -3.11
CA GLU A 728 10.69 3.55 -2.11
C GLU A 728 9.29 3.66 -2.73
N LYS A 729 9.17 4.30 -3.90
CA LYS A 729 7.89 4.41 -4.63
C LYS A 729 7.41 3.05 -5.16
N GLU A 730 8.32 2.20 -5.60
CA GLU A 730 8.01 0.86 -6.09
C GLU A 730 7.62 -0.07 -4.92
N GLU A 731 8.32 -0.01 -3.79
CA GLU A 731 7.93 -0.69 -2.55
C GLU A 731 6.55 -0.25 -2.04
N LEU A 732 6.23 1.05 -2.07
CA LEU A 732 4.90 1.56 -1.71
C LEU A 732 3.80 1.12 -2.69
N ALA A 733 4.13 0.95 -3.98
CA ALA A 733 3.18 0.43 -4.97
C ALA A 733 2.86 -1.05 -4.70
N ASP A 734 3.85 -1.86 -4.36
CA ASP A 734 3.68 -3.27 -4.00
C ASP A 734 2.90 -3.45 -2.69
N GLN A 735 3.12 -2.57 -1.70
CA GLN A 735 2.30 -2.52 -0.48
C GLN A 735 0.83 -2.21 -0.80
N VAL A 736 0.57 -1.21 -1.65
CA VAL A 736 -0.80 -0.87 -2.09
C VAL A 736 -1.45 -2.01 -2.89
N LEU A 737 -0.69 -2.71 -3.74
CA LEU A 737 -1.18 -3.89 -4.47
C LEU A 737 -1.51 -5.06 -3.52
N THR A 738 -0.69 -5.26 -2.48
CA THR A 738 -0.91 -6.26 -1.43
C THR A 738 -2.18 -5.96 -0.63
N PHE A 739 -2.34 -4.73 -0.13
CA PHE A 739 -3.55 -4.31 0.58
C PHE A 739 -4.79 -4.39 -0.31
N LYS A 740 -4.70 -4.02 -1.60
CA LYS A 740 -5.82 -4.19 -2.53
C LYS A 740 -6.21 -5.66 -2.67
N THR A 741 -5.24 -6.54 -2.87
CA THR A 741 -5.50 -8.00 -2.98
C THR A 741 -6.15 -8.56 -1.71
N GLN A 742 -5.74 -8.06 -0.53
CA GLN A 742 -6.36 -8.41 0.75
C GLN A 742 -7.81 -7.90 0.87
N VAL A 743 -8.09 -6.67 0.42
CA VAL A 743 -9.46 -6.11 0.40
C VAL A 743 -10.36 -6.85 -0.59
N ASP A 744 -9.88 -7.14 -1.80
CA ASP A 744 -10.62 -7.90 -2.81
C ASP A 744 -10.95 -9.32 -2.30
N ALA A 745 -10.02 -9.96 -1.57
CA ALA A 745 -10.27 -11.24 -0.90
C ALA A 745 -11.27 -11.15 0.27
N GLN A 746 -11.22 -10.08 1.07
CA GLN A 746 -12.19 -9.85 2.15
C GLN A 746 -13.61 -9.60 1.60
N LEU A 747 -13.74 -8.84 0.51
CA LEU A 747 -15.02 -8.62 -0.17
C LEU A 747 -15.64 -9.94 -0.68
N LEU A 748 -14.83 -10.86 -1.21
CA LEU A 748 -15.29 -12.18 -1.61
C LEU A 748 -15.79 -13.01 -0.40
N VAL A 749 -15.13 -12.91 0.76
CA VAL A 749 -15.59 -13.56 2.00
C VAL A 749 -16.91 -12.96 2.49
N VAL A 750 -17.07 -11.63 2.45
CA VAL A 750 -18.33 -10.94 2.80
C VAL A 750 -19.47 -11.42 1.90
N GLN A 751 -19.30 -11.43 0.57
CA GLN A 751 -20.31 -11.96 -0.37
C GLN A 751 -20.68 -13.42 -0.06
N LYS A 752 -19.70 -14.26 0.32
CA LYS A 752 -19.94 -15.66 0.70
C LYS A 752 -20.60 -15.82 2.08
N LEU A 753 -20.61 -14.79 2.92
CA LEU A 753 -21.40 -14.75 4.16
C LEU A 753 -22.81 -14.23 3.88
N GLU A 754 -22.98 -13.21 3.03
CA GLU A 754 -24.28 -12.69 2.59
C GLU A 754 -25.10 -13.77 1.84
N GLU A 755 -24.47 -14.53 0.94
CA GLU A 755 -25.09 -15.71 0.28
C GLU A 755 -25.59 -16.75 1.31
N LYS A 756 -24.77 -17.06 2.32
CA LYS A 756 -25.13 -18.00 3.39
C LYS A 756 -26.25 -17.47 4.26
N GLU A 757 -26.24 -16.19 4.59
CA GLU A 757 -27.31 -15.56 5.35
C GLU A 757 -28.65 -15.63 4.59
N GLY A 758 -28.66 -15.31 3.29
CA GLY A 758 -29.86 -15.42 2.45
C GLY A 758 -30.43 -16.85 2.39
N ILE A 759 -29.55 -17.86 2.30
CA ILE A 759 -29.95 -19.28 2.38
C ILE A 759 -30.53 -19.60 3.76
N LEU A 760 -29.86 -19.19 4.84
CA LEU A 760 -30.31 -19.44 6.22
C LEU A 760 -31.66 -18.77 6.52
N GLN A 761 -31.85 -17.50 6.12
CA GLN A 761 -33.15 -16.80 6.20
C GLN A 761 -34.24 -17.57 5.44
N SER A 762 -33.95 -18.09 4.24
CA SER A 762 -34.90 -18.88 3.46
C SER A 762 -35.25 -20.23 4.11
N THR A 763 -34.31 -20.88 4.79
CA THR A 763 -34.60 -22.13 5.52
C THR A 763 -35.40 -21.87 6.80
N LEU A 764 -35.09 -20.80 7.54
CA LEU A 764 -35.81 -20.39 8.74
C LEU A 764 -37.27 -20.06 8.41
N ALA A 765 -37.51 -19.28 7.34
CA ALA A 765 -38.85 -18.96 6.84
C ALA A 765 -39.63 -20.17 6.25
N ALA A 766 -38.96 -21.29 5.98
CA ALA A 766 -39.61 -22.56 5.65
C ALA A 766 -40.01 -23.33 6.92
N LEU A 767 -39.11 -23.41 7.91
CA LEU A 767 -39.37 -24.03 9.22
C LEU A 767 -40.49 -23.32 9.99
N GLU A 768 -40.59 -21.98 9.92
CA GLU A 768 -41.70 -21.21 10.50
C GLU A 768 -43.06 -21.61 9.91
N LYS A 769 -43.12 -21.81 8.58
CA LYS A 769 -44.35 -22.27 7.91
C LYS A 769 -44.71 -23.70 8.28
N GLU A 770 -43.72 -24.58 8.39
CA GLU A 770 -43.96 -25.95 8.84
C GLU A 770 -44.45 -25.97 10.30
N LEU A 771 -43.82 -25.19 11.18
CA LEU A 771 -44.24 -25.06 12.58
C LEU A 771 -45.68 -24.53 12.71
N ALA A 772 -46.08 -23.57 11.88
CA ALA A 772 -47.47 -23.08 11.83
C ALA A 772 -48.46 -24.19 11.43
N VAL A 773 -48.14 -24.97 10.38
CA VAL A 773 -48.98 -26.10 9.93
C VAL A 773 -49.03 -27.22 10.99
N ARG A 774 -47.88 -27.57 11.60
CA ARG A 774 -47.80 -28.54 12.71
C ARG A 774 -48.66 -28.10 13.90
N THR A 775 -48.67 -26.80 14.21
CA THR A 775 -49.47 -26.22 15.30
C THR A 775 -50.96 -26.27 14.98
N GLN A 776 -51.37 -25.91 13.77
CA GLN A 776 -52.77 -26.00 13.31
C GLN A 776 -53.29 -27.45 13.35
N ALA A 777 -52.47 -28.42 12.92
CA ALA A 777 -52.81 -29.84 13.02
C ALA A 777 -52.95 -30.33 14.47
N LEU A 778 -52.10 -29.85 15.37
CA LEU A 778 -52.16 -30.16 16.81
C LEU A 778 -53.41 -29.56 17.48
N GLU A 779 -53.83 -28.35 17.11
CA GLU A 779 -55.11 -27.79 17.56
C GLU A 779 -56.32 -28.58 17.05
N LEU A 780 -56.31 -28.95 15.78
CA LEU A 780 -57.39 -29.73 15.17
C LEU A 780 -57.52 -31.11 15.82
N ASN A 781 -56.40 -31.77 16.14
CA ASN A 781 -56.39 -33.03 16.87
C ASN A 781 -56.85 -32.86 18.34
N LYS A 782 -56.54 -31.73 19.00
CA LYS A 782 -57.10 -31.41 20.33
C LYS A 782 -58.62 -31.27 20.29
N ARG A 783 -59.19 -30.59 19.28
CA ARG A 783 -60.66 -30.45 19.13
C ARG A 783 -61.31 -31.82 18.95
N LYS A 784 -60.80 -32.64 18.02
CA LYS A 784 -61.26 -34.03 17.82
C LYS A 784 -61.16 -34.91 19.07
N ALA A 785 -60.12 -34.74 19.89
CA ALA A 785 -60.00 -35.47 21.15
C ALA A 785 -61.07 -35.07 22.18
N VAL A 786 -61.44 -33.78 22.23
CA VAL A 786 -62.54 -33.28 23.08
C VAL A 786 -63.90 -33.75 22.54
N GLU A 787 -64.13 -33.67 21.24
CA GLU A 787 -65.34 -34.18 20.57
C GLU A 787 -65.54 -35.69 20.83
N ALA A 788 -64.48 -36.49 20.70
CA ALA A 788 -64.51 -37.92 20.98
C ALA A 788 -64.73 -38.23 22.47
N ALA A 789 -64.17 -37.43 23.38
CA ALA A 789 -64.39 -37.57 24.82
C ALA A 789 -65.84 -37.25 25.21
N GLN A 790 -66.43 -36.19 24.63
CA GLN A 790 -67.84 -35.86 24.84
C GLN A 790 -68.76 -36.98 24.33
N LEU A 791 -68.53 -37.45 23.10
CA LEU A 791 -69.33 -38.53 22.51
C LEU A 791 -69.22 -39.85 23.29
N ALA A 792 -68.06 -40.15 23.90
CA ALA A 792 -67.89 -41.29 24.78
C ALA A 792 -68.70 -41.17 26.09
N GLU A 793 -68.77 -39.97 26.68
CA GLU A 793 -69.57 -39.71 27.88
C GLU A 793 -71.08 -39.70 27.56
N ASP A 794 -71.49 -39.14 26.42
CA ASP A 794 -72.88 -39.19 25.94
C ASP A 794 -73.36 -40.65 25.73
N LEU A 795 -72.52 -41.50 25.12
CA LEU A 795 -72.79 -42.93 24.96
C LEU A 795 -72.83 -43.67 26.31
N LYS A 796 -72.01 -43.26 27.28
CA LYS A 796 -72.03 -43.81 28.65
C LYS A 796 -73.32 -43.44 29.38
N VAL A 797 -73.81 -42.20 29.26
CA VAL A 797 -75.12 -41.80 29.80
C VAL A 797 -76.27 -42.58 29.15
N GLN A 798 -76.22 -42.84 27.83
CA GLN A 798 -77.19 -43.70 27.15
C GLN A 798 -77.12 -45.17 27.63
N LEU A 799 -75.92 -45.68 27.88
CA LEU A 799 -75.72 -47.02 28.45
C LEU A 799 -76.27 -47.13 29.88
N GLU A 800 -76.03 -46.14 30.73
CA GLU A 800 -76.58 -46.10 32.09
C GLU A 800 -78.12 -46.01 32.08
N HIS A 801 -78.70 -45.20 31.19
CA HIS A 801 -80.16 -45.08 31.02
C HIS A 801 -80.81 -46.37 30.50
N THR A 802 -80.17 -47.08 29.56
CA THR A 802 -80.68 -48.37 29.06
C THR A 802 -80.51 -49.48 30.09
N GLN A 803 -79.43 -49.49 30.88
CA GLN A 803 -79.28 -50.38 32.03
C GLN A 803 -80.33 -50.13 33.12
N ALA A 804 -80.71 -48.87 33.39
CA ALA A 804 -81.76 -48.53 34.34
C ALA A 804 -83.11 -49.12 33.89
N LYS A 805 -83.53 -48.87 32.64
CA LYS A 805 -84.73 -49.47 32.04
C LYS A 805 -84.72 -51.00 32.06
N LEU A 806 -83.57 -51.62 31.81
CA LEU A 806 -83.44 -53.08 31.85
C LEU A 806 -83.64 -53.62 33.27
N LYS A 807 -83.15 -52.92 34.31
CA LYS A 807 -83.43 -53.25 35.72
C LYS A 807 -84.91 -53.08 36.08
N GLU A 808 -85.56 -52.01 35.64
CA GLU A 808 -87.01 -51.81 35.83
C GLU A 808 -87.82 -52.95 35.22
N ILE A 809 -87.49 -53.37 33.99
CA ILE A 809 -88.12 -54.51 33.32
C ILE A 809 -87.83 -55.82 34.07
N GLN A 810 -86.61 -56.05 34.56
CA GLN A 810 -86.28 -57.23 35.37
C GLN A 810 -87.09 -57.29 36.68
N VAL A 811 -87.25 -56.15 37.38
CA VAL A 811 -88.10 -56.06 38.58
C VAL A 811 -89.55 -56.36 38.22
N SER A 812 -90.10 -55.75 37.17
CA SER A 812 -91.48 -55.99 36.75
C SER A 812 -91.73 -57.45 36.33
N VAL A 813 -90.76 -58.10 35.66
CA VAL A 813 -90.83 -59.53 35.31
C VAL A 813 -90.78 -60.41 36.57
N ALA A 814 -89.95 -60.08 37.56
CA ALA A 814 -89.90 -60.78 38.84
C ALA A 814 -91.20 -60.61 39.65
N GLU A 815 -91.76 -59.40 39.69
CA GLU A 815 -93.06 -59.13 40.33
C GLU A 815 -94.19 -59.92 39.67
N ASN A 816 -94.30 -59.87 38.34
CA ASN A 816 -95.27 -60.67 37.56
C ASN A 816 -95.09 -62.18 37.78
N ARG A 817 -93.84 -62.66 37.86
CA ARG A 817 -93.54 -64.06 38.20
C ARG A 817 -94.10 -64.42 39.58
N THR A 818 -93.78 -63.63 40.62
CA THR A 818 -94.30 -63.91 41.97
C THR A 818 -95.82 -63.75 42.05
N ALA A 819 -96.44 -62.89 41.23
CA ALA A 819 -97.90 -62.78 41.12
C ALA A 819 -98.51 -64.09 40.60
N ARG A 820 -97.98 -64.61 39.48
CA ARG A 820 -98.38 -65.93 38.94
C ARG A 820 -98.12 -67.09 39.90
N GLU A 821 -97.02 -67.06 40.65
CA GLU A 821 -96.73 -68.08 41.66
C GLU A 821 -97.75 -68.02 42.81
N ARG A 822 -98.14 -66.82 43.28
CA ARG A 822 -99.24 -66.65 44.26
C ARG A 822 -100.60 -67.09 43.70
N GLU A 823 -100.93 -66.75 42.46
CA GLU A 823 -102.16 -67.19 41.79
C GLU A 823 -102.20 -68.72 41.68
N SER A 824 -101.11 -69.37 41.26
CA SER A 824 -101.01 -70.83 41.19
C SER A 824 -101.11 -71.47 42.58
N SER A 825 -100.49 -70.90 43.60
CA SER A 825 -100.64 -71.37 44.99
C SER A 825 -102.07 -71.24 45.52
N ASN A 826 -102.77 -70.15 45.20
CA ASN A 826 -104.17 -69.97 45.58
C ASN A 826 -105.11 -70.89 44.81
N LEU A 827 -104.85 -71.13 43.52
CA LEU A 827 -105.63 -72.07 42.70
C LEU A 827 -105.43 -73.51 43.18
N LYS A 828 -104.21 -73.90 43.54
CA LYS A 828 -103.92 -75.19 44.21
C LYS A 828 -104.60 -75.32 45.57
N ARG A 829 -104.68 -74.23 46.36
CA ARG A 829 -105.43 -74.25 47.63
C ARG A 829 -106.93 -74.41 47.39
N ALA A 830 -107.51 -73.70 46.42
CA ALA A 830 -108.91 -73.86 46.07
C ALA A 830 -109.23 -75.28 45.56
N GLN A 831 -108.33 -75.91 44.81
CA GLN A 831 -108.44 -77.32 44.41
C GLN A 831 -108.41 -78.25 45.64
N ALA A 832 -107.45 -78.07 46.55
CA ALA A 832 -107.38 -78.85 47.79
C ALA A 832 -108.58 -78.59 48.73
N GLU A 833 -109.19 -77.41 48.72
CA GLU A 833 -110.41 -77.09 49.46
C GLU A 833 -111.65 -77.75 48.83
N THR A 834 -111.71 -77.89 47.49
CA THR A 834 -112.75 -78.71 46.83
C THR A 834 -112.56 -80.21 47.07
N GLU A 835 -111.32 -80.71 47.00
CA GLU A 835 -110.99 -82.11 47.30
C GLU A 835 -111.30 -82.46 48.76
N ALA A 836 -110.97 -81.57 49.71
CA ALA A 836 -111.34 -81.73 51.12
C ALA A 836 -112.87 -81.74 51.30
N GLY A 837 -113.60 -80.86 50.62
CA GLY A 837 -115.06 -80.83 50.64
C GLY A 837 -115.70 -82.11 50.12
N GLU A 838 -115.12 -82.75 49.10
CA GLU A 838 -115.58 -84.06 48.60
C GLU A 838 -115.23 -85.23 49.56
N THR A 839 -114.32 -85.03 50.52
CA THR A 839 -113.98 -86.07 51.52
C THR A 839 -114.81 -86.06 52.82
N GLU A 840 -115.56 -84.98 53.14
CA GLU A 840 -116.36 -84.93 54.38
C GLU A 840 -117.76 -85.58 54.28
N GLU A 841 -118.32 -85.76 53.08
CA GLU A 841 -119.58 -86.51 52.87
C GLU A 841 -119.36 -87.99 52.41
N GLY A 842 -118.42 -88.70 53.05
CA GLY A 842 -117.95 -90.03 52.60
C GLY A 842 -117.73 -91.13 53.66
N GLY A 843 -118.39 -91.07 54.82
CA GLY A 843 -118.11 -92.00 55.93
C GLY A 843 -118.60 -93.46 55.72
N GLY A 844 -117.69 -94.44 55.68
CA GLY A 844 -118.04 -95.87 55.55
C GLY A 844 -116.86 -96.83 55.74
N GLY A 845 -116.55 -97.18 57.00
CA GLY A 845 -115.36 -97.89 57.48
C GLY A 845 -114.84 -99.15 56.74
N ASP A 846 -113.57 -99.48 57.01
CA ASP A 846 -113.29 -100.68 57.81
C ASP A 846 -111.92 -100.63 58.56
N GLN A 847 -111.73 -101.56 59.50
CA GLN A 847 -110.45 -101.94 60.13
C GLN A 847 -110.15 -103.42 59.80
N PRO A 848 -108.98 -104.03 60.13
CA PRO A 848 -107.79 -103.53 60.84
C PRO A 848 -106.45 -103.84 60.12
N VAL A 849 -105.31 -103.54 60.77
CA VAL A 849 -104.27 -104.52 61.21
C VAL A 849 -103.04 -103.78 61.76
N GLN A 850 -102.30 -104.44 62.66
CA GLN A 850 -101.17 -103.87 63.40
C GLN A 850 -99.85 -103.89 62.60
N GLY A 851 -99.02 -102.87 62.81
CA GLY A 851 -97.60 -102.86 62.39
C GLY A 851 -96.77 -101.95 63.30
N GLN A 852 -95.91 -102.54 64.12
CA GLN A 852 -94.90 -101.79 64.88
C GLN A 852 -93.61 -101.74 64.05
N GLU A 853 -92.98 -100.56 63.95
CA GLU A 853 -91.55 -100.32 64.28
C GLU A 853 -91.24 -98.81 64.09
N LYS A 854 -90.79 -98.11 65.14
CA LYS A 854 -89.38 -97.86 65.55
C LYS A 854 -88.57 -96.98 64.58
N SER A 855 -88.27 -95.77 65.05
CA SER A 855 -86.90 -95.23 65.24
C SER A 855 -85.94 -95.17 64.04
N VAL A 856 -85.42 -93.96 63.75
CA VAL A 856 -84.05 -93.52 64.12
C VAL A 856 -83.85 -92.04 63.70
N PHE A 857 -82.97 -91.31 64.40
CA PHE A 857 -82.50 -89.96 64.05
C PHE A 857 -81.59 -89.98 62.81
N PHE A 858 -81.74 -89.01 61.89
CA PHE A 858 -80.93 -87.78 61.94
C PHE A 858 -81.54 -86.64 61.12
#